data_AF-A0A1G7ATB0-F1
#
_entry.id   AF-A0A1G7ATB0-F1
#
_cell.length_a   1.000
_cell.length_b   1.000
_cell.length_c   1.000
_cell.angle_alpha   90.00
_cell.angle_beta   90.00
_cell.angle_gamma   90.00
#
_symmetry.space_group_name_H-M   'P 1'
#
loop_
_entity.id
_entity.type
_entity.pdbx_description
1 polymer ?
#
loop_
_entity_poly.entity_id
_entity_poly.type
_entity_poly.pdbx_seq_one_letter_code
_entity_poly.pdbx_strand_id
1 'polypeptide(L)'
;MSPSPLRRLAGALLVLALALAVLVPTSPPARADAPVTPTSGGFRLEGAGFGHGWGMSQWGAYGAAREGLTWREIIGFYYPGTTVTKQSASSLDVWLSKDTDAALTVRAAAGLRLYEAGAKKYVTLPTGSGYAEWRVRRPGSSYVLEHRAAGGSWKTRGSGLVATRPWVFDTDADVVAVVLPSGAVTEYRGRVGLVGSGSSARTVNSLPLEAYLRSVVPAEMPTSWAAEAVRAQAVAARTYAVRLRAAATGGYDVCDTTACQAYSGLATTSGGRRTVHETSGGDAAVSATAGQVLLHRGEPALTQFSASNGGQSAAGDFPYLAARKDPYDGVVSSQAWGSTITAAAVAAQWPAAGTVRQLQVLRRDGQGRWGGRVLELAVVGTKSTVKVSGTTFRSRFGLRSSYFTVVDRAGKWSTKPQRLTTDRVTLVSRDGAGTLLVNPVTSATAVGAPRTRQSGYGSYREVVAVGDWDGDAHQDLMAHTGERLLLLPGDGAGKVGRPVDVGGTHRLRLLTGAGDWDGDGTPDLIGISDAGNLWLIRGNGTGARRDSVMLAPGWGSVAALHGVGDLDRDGRPDVVARRGDNLSLHTSTGTGVGPARGLGTGWSGKTLQGPGDVTGDGYVDLVSRSSSGVWRVHPGTSAGRLGASRALTVEDMGTRLAP
;
A
#
# COMPACT_ATOMS: atom_id res chain seq x y z
N MET A 1 23.93 49.11 -5.27
CA MET A 1 24.40 48.44 -4.04
C MET A 1 23.32 48.59 -2.98
N SER A 2 22.92 47.44 -2.43
CA SER A 2 22.09 47.19 -1.23
C SER A 2 22.34 48.14 -0.05
N PRO A 3 21.44 48.27 0.97
CA PRO A 3 20.70 47.15 1.57
C PRO A 3 19.23 47.37 2.00
N SER A 4 18.66 46.24 2.46
CA SER A 4 17.29 45.96 2.93
C SER A 4 16.87 46.77 4.17
N PRO A 5 15.56 46.77 4.55
CA PRO A 5 15.10 45.78 5.54
C PRO A 5 13.59 45.39 5.51
N LEU A 6 13.31 44.44 6.41
CA LEU A 6 12.08 43.81 6.87
C LEU A 6 10.85 44.69 7.22
N ARG A 7 9.67 44.07 7.00
CA ARG A 7 8.41 44.08 7.80
C ARG A 7 7.48 45.31 7.83
N ARG A 8 6.17 44.97 7.77
CA ARG A 8 4.90 45.67 8.11
C ARG A 8 4.14 46.11 6.83
N LEU A 9 2.90 45.66 6.57
CA LEU A 9 1.71 45.78 7.41
C LEU A 9 0.67 44.68 7.14
N ALA A 10 0.07 44.22 8.24
CA ALA A 10 -1.19 43.49 8.28
C ALA A 10 -2.38 44.44 8.04
N GLY A 11 -3.45 43.92 7.44
CA GLY A 11 -4.76 44.55 7.36
C GLY A 11 -5.83 43.47 7.22
N ALA A 12 -6.52 43.19 8.32
CA ALA A 12 -7.48 42.11 8.48
C ALA A 12 -8.81 42.38 7.74
N LEU A 13 -9.40 41.33 7.17
CA LEU A 13 -10.82 41.26 6.89
C LEU A 13 -11.34 39.95 7.51
N LEU A 14 -12.03 40.13 8.63
CA LEU A 14 -12.64 39.10 9.44
C LEU A 14 -13.92 38.63 8.73
N VAL A 15 -13.91 37.43 8.12
CA VAL A 15 -15.13 36.71 7.76
C VAL A 15 -15.20 35.50 8.67
N LEU A 16 -16.24 35.49 9.50
CA LEU A 16 -16.59 34.46 10.46
C LEU A 16 -16.98 33.18 9.69
N ALA A 17 -16.00 32.35 9.33
CA ALA A 17 -16.26 31.00 8.85
C ALA A 17 -16.41 30.08 10.07
N LEU A 18 -17.63 29.63 10.33
CA LEU A 18 -17.87 28.43 11.13
C LEU A 18 -17.06 27.30 10.47
N ALA A 19 -15.91 26.97 11.04
CA ALA A 19 -15.19 25.76 10.71
C ALA A 19 -16.05 24.60 11.25
N LEU A 20 -16.92 24.05 10.40
CA LEU A 20 -17.20 22.63 10.51
C LEU A 20 -15.85 21.95 10.33
N ALA A 21 -15.24 21.55 11.44
CA ALA A 21 -14.17 20.58 11.44
C ALA A 21 -14.79 19.31 10.84
N VAL A 22 -14.67 19.17 9.52
CA VAL A 22 -14.75 17.87 8.89
C VAL A 22 -13.64 17.08 9.55
N LEU A 23 -13.99 16.22 10.51
CA LEU A 23 -13.10 15.16 10.94
C LEU A 23 -12.76 14.41 9.66
N VAL A 24 -11.59 14.70 9.09
CA VAL A 24 -10.93 13.75 8.22
C VAL A 24 -10.72 12.55 9.12
N PRO A 25 -11.35 11.38 8.87
CA PRO A 25 -11.05 10.21 9.65
C PRO A 25 -9.55 9.96 9.46
N THR A 26 -8.77 10.24 10.51
CA THR A 26 -7.39 9.81 10.59
C THR A 26 -7.46 8.29 10.49
N SER A 27 -6.89 7.73 9.42
CA SER A 27 -6.78 6.28 9.26
C SER A 27 -6.27 5.68 10.58
N PRO A 28 -6.87 4.59 11.09
CA PRO A 28 -6.45 4.01 12.36
C PRO A 28 -4.93 3.76 12.34
N PRO A 29 -4.21 4.04 13.44
CA PRO A 29 -2.79 3.76 13.54
C PRO A 29 -2.58 2.27 13.30
N ALA A 30 -1.60 1.96 12.48
CA ALA A 30 -1.59 0.67 11.84
C ALA A 30 -0.80 -0.39 12.59
N ARG A 31 -1.28 -1.61 12.43
CA ARG A 31 -0.77 -2.81 13.08
C ARG A 31 0.69 -3.10 12.72
N ALA A 32 1.45 -3.47 13.74
CA ALA A 32 2.82 -3.94 13.61
C ALA A 32 2.86 -5.49 13.51
N ASP A 33 3.62 -6.00 12.56
CA ASP A 33 3.93 -7.44 12.48
C ASP A 33 4.86 -7.86 13.62
N ALA A 34 4.91 -9.16 13.91
CA ALA A 34 5.96 -9.73 14.76
C ALA A 34 7.35 -9.50 14.13
N PRO A 35 8.40 -9.23 14.93
CA PRO A 35 9.74 -9.10 14.40
C PRO A 35 10.24 -10.44 13.89
N VAL A 36 10.72 -10.47 12.64
CA VAL A 36 11.26 -11.67 12.01
C VAL A 36 12.78 -11.63 12.07
N THR A 37 13.39 -12.76 12.45
CA THR A 37 14.85 -12.95 12.45
C THR A 37 15.26 -13.69 11.17
N PRO A 38 16.39 -13.36 10.52
CA PRO A 38 16.76 -13.98 9.26
C PRO A 38 17.07 -15.47 9.46
N THR A 39 16.76 -16.26 8.44
CA THR A 39 17.01 -17.70 8.38
C THR A 39 18.04 -17.96 7.29
N SER A 40 19.08 -18.73 7.61
CA SER A 40 20.20 -18.96 6.69
C SER A 40 20.78 -17.67 6.09
N GLY A 41 20.83 -16.60 6.91
CA GLY A 41 21.37 -15.29 6.51
C GLY A 41 20.41 -14.40 5.70
N GLY A 42 19.17 -14.80 5.45
CA GLY A 42 18.20 -14.02 4.68
C GLY A 42 16.80 -13.92 5.27
N PHE A 43 16.05 -12.94 4.79
CA PHE A 43 14.63 -12.75 5.05
C PHE A 43 13.85 -13.21 3.82
N ARG A 44 12.85 -14.06 4.04
CA ARG A 44 11.89 -14.42 3.00
C ARG A 44 10.71 -13.46 3.07
N LEU A 45 10.34 -12.94 1.93
CA LEU A 45 9.22 -12.03 1.73
C LEU A 45 8.19 -12.73 0.86
N GLU A 46 6.93 -12.54 1.24
CA GLU A 46 5.78 -12.87 0.40
C GLU A 46 5.01 -11.60 0.14
N GLY A 47 4.54 -11.42 -1.08
CA GLY A 47 3.83 -10.22 -1.47
C GLY A 47 2.76 -10.44 -2.52
N ALA A 48 1.99 -9.40 -2.75
CA ALA A 48 0.90 -9.35 -3.72
C ALA A 48 1.04 -8.14 -4.65
N GLY A 49 0.53 -8.28 -5.87
CA GLY A 49 0.47 -7.22 -6.86
C GLY A 49 1.80 -6.77 -7.45
N PHE A 50 1.73 -5.81 -8.35
CA PHE A 50 2.87 -5.22 -9.04
C PHE A 50 2.60 -3.74 -9.28
N GLY A 51 3.26 -2.89 -8.50
CA GLY A 51 3.18 -1.44 -8.58
C GLY A 51 2.80 -0.81 -7.25
N HIS A 52 2.29 0.42 -7.32
CA HIS A 52 1.89 1.17 -6.13
C HIS A 52 0.45 0.81 -5.69
N GLY A 53 -0.41 0.38 -6.61
CA GLY A 53 -1.77 -0.08 -6.31
C GLY A 53 -2.80 1.02 -6.07
N TRP A 54 -2.50 2.27 -6.45
CA TRP A 54 -3.48 3.36 -6.48
C TRP A 54 -4.18 3.40 -7.84
N GLY A 55 -5.49 3.60 -7.83
CA GLY A 55 -6.29 3.69 -9.05
C GLY A 55 -6.35 2.36 -9.81
N MET A 56 -6.23 2.43 -11.14
CA MET A 56 -6.53 1.29 -12.01
C MET A 56 -5.46 0.20 -11.96
N SER A 57 -5.89 -1.04 -11.72
CA SER A 57 -5.08 -2.23 -12.03
C SER A 57 -5.21 -2.55 -13.52
N GLN A 58 -4.09 -2.70 -14.21
CA GLN A 58 -4.11 -3.10 -15.62
C GLN A 58 -4.55 -4.56 -15.80
N TRP A 59 -4.13 -5.45 -14.90
CA TRP A 59 -4.57 -6.84 -14.89
C TRP A 59 -6.04 -6.95 -14.53
N GLY A 60 -6.51 -6.11 -13.60
CA GLY A 60 -7.91 -6.05 -13.22
C GLY A 60 -8.80 -5.44 -14.31
N ALA A 61 -8.35 -4.39 -15.00
CA ALA A 61 -9.04 -3.84 -16.17
C ALA A 61 -9.21 -4.90 -17.27
N TYR A 62 -8.17 -5.72 -17.51
CA TYR A 62 -8.28 -6.85 -18.43
C TYR A 62 -9.25 -7.93 -17.94
N GLY A 63 -9.19 -8.29 -16.65
CA GLY A 63 -10.14 -9.23 -16.03
C GLY A 63 -11.59 -8.76 -16.18
N ALA A 64 -11.88 -7.51 -15.83
CA ALA A 64 -13.18 -6.88 -15.96
C ALA A 64 -13.69 -6.89 -17.41
N ALA A 65 -12.82 -6.53 -18.37
CA ALA A 65 -13.17 -6.59 -19.79
C ALA A 65 -13.48 -8.02 -20.27
N ARG A 66 -12.79 -9.04 -19.72
CA ARG A 66 -13.10 -10.46 -20.01
C ARG A 66 -14.42 -10.92 -19.41
N GLU A 67 -14.88 -10.29 -18.34
CA GLU A 67 -16.21 -10.48 -17.77
C GLU A 67 -17.29 -9.66 -18.49
N GLY A 68 -16.93 -8.94 -19.56
CA GLY A 68 -17.87 -8.21 -20.42
C GLY A 68 -18.11 -6.76 -20.01
N LEU A 69 -17.38 -6.23 -19.02
CA LEU A 69 -17.51 -4.82 -18.63
C LEU A 69 -16.98 -3.91 -19.73
N THR A 70 -17.72 -2.83 -19.98
CA THR A 70 -17.31 -1.75 -20.88
C THR A 70 -16.20 -0.89 -20.26
N TRP A 71 -15.45 -0.16 -21.08
CA TRP A 71 -14.40 0.73 -20.61
C TRP A 71 -14.91 1.77 -19.63
N ARG A 72 -16.18 2.20 -19.74
CA ARG A 72 -16.83 3.15 -18.82
C ARG A 72 -17.08 2.56 -17.45
N GLU A 73 -17.51 1.31 -17.38
CA GLU A 73 -17.70 0.59 -16.12
C GLU A 73 -16.35 0.31 -15.45
N ILE A 74 -15.33 -0.05 -16.23
CA ILE A 74 -13.97 -0.29 -15.74
C ILE A 74 -13.40 0.98 -15.10
N ILE A 75 -13.40 2.13 -15.80
CA ILE A 75 -12.91 3.39 -15.20
C ILE A 75 -13.77 3.84 -14.02
N GLY A 76 -15.09 3.61 -14.06
CA GLY A 76 -16.00 3.97 -12.98
C GLY A 76 -15.74 3.18 -11.70
N PHE A 77 -15.33 1.92 -11.86
CA PHE A 77 -14.85 1.06 -10.78
C PHE A 77 -13.54 1.62 -10.17
N TYR A 78 -12.55 1.98 -10.98
CA TYR A 78 -11.23 2.40 -10.47
C TYR A 78 -11.13 3.86 -10.04
N TYR A 79 -11.99 4.74 -10.55
CA TYR A 79 -12.02 6.16 -10.25
C TYR A 79 -13.45 6.63 -9.88
N PRO A 80 -14.04 6.09 -8.79
CA PRO A 80 -15.42 6.41 -8.40
C PRO A 80 -15.59 7.90 -8.10
N GLY A 81 -16.76 8.45 -8.42
CA GLY A 81 -17.04 9.88 -8.21
C GLY A 81 -16.34 10.81 -9.20
N THR A 82 -15.76 10.27 -10.28
CA THR A 82 -15.35 11.06 -11.46
C THR A 82 -16.45 11.05 -12.53
N THR A 83 -16.38 12.01 -13.46
CA THR A 83 -17.32 12.14 -14.57
C THR A 83 -16.56 12.15 -15.89
N VAL A 84 -17.05 11.40 -16.88
CA VAL A 84 -16.47 11.38 -18.22
C VAL A 84 -16.90 12.63 -18.96
N THR A 85 -15.95 13.39 -19.47
CA THR A 85 -16.18 14.60 -20.28
C THR A 85 -15.38 14.52 -21.58
N LYS A 86 -15.87 15.17 -22.64
CA LYS A 86 -15.13 15.35 -23.88
C LYS A 86 -14.39 16.69 -23.86
N GLN A 87 -13.07 16.65 -23.92
CA GLN A 87 -12.23 17.83 -24.03
C GLN A 87 -11.94 18.16 -25.50
N SER A 88 -11.78 19.45 -25.81
CA SER A 88 -11.27 19.91 -27.11
C SER A 88 -9.86 19.40 -27.37
N ALA A 89 -9.52 19.26 -28.66
CA ALA A 89 -8.18 18.92 -29.11
C ALA A 89 -7.15 19.87 -28.47
N SER A 90 -6.04 19.30 -28.01
CA SER A 90 -4.97 20.05 -27.36
C SER A 90 -3.61 19.41 -27.63
N SER A 91 -2.54 20.19 -27.44
CA SER A 91 -1.16 19.73 -27.57
C SER A 91 -0.54 19.45 -26.20
N LEU A 92 0.58 18.75 -26.23
CA LEU A 92 1.39 18.40 -25.06
C LEU A 92 2.86 18.63 -25.39
N ASP A 93 3.61 19.15 -24.43
CA ASP A 93 5.06 19.29 -24.48
C ASP A 93 5.73 18.22 -23.61
N VAL A 94 6.51 17.32 -24.22
CA VAL A 94 7.17 16.19 -23.56
C VAL A 94 8.67 16.45 -23.45
N TRP A 95 9.21 16.49 -22.23
CA TRP A 95 10.67 16.48 -22.03
C TRP A 95 11.25 15.10 -22.36
N LEU A 96 12.23 15.08 -23.25
CA LEU A 96 12.95 13.88 -23.69
C LEU A 96 14.24 13.71 -22.87
N SER A 97 14.16 13.01 -21.74
CA SER A 97 15.28 12.88 -20.79
C SER A 97 16.42 12.00 -21.31
N LYS A 98 16.21 11.26 -22.40
CA LYS A 98 17.25 10.42 -23.04
C LYS A 98 18.24 11.23 -23.88
N ASP A 99 17.97 12.50 -24.13
CA ASP A 99 18.92 13.41 -24.78
C ASP A 99 19.83 14.11 -23.75
N THR A 100 20.91 14.73 -24.20
CA THR A 100 21.90 15.41 -23.34
C THR A 100 21.52 16.83 -22.96
N ASP A 101 20.40 17.36 -23.44
CA ASP A 101 19.93 18.73 -23.19
C ASP A 101 20.91 19.86 -23.63
N ALA A 102 22.09 19.51 -24.17
CA ALA A 102 23.14 20.43 -24.60
C ALA A 102 23.13 20.70 -26.11
N ALA A 103 22.68 19.72 -26.90
CA ALA A 103 22.60 19.82 -28.34
C ALA A 103 21.57 18.84 -28.92
N LEU A 104 20.52 19.37 -29.53
CA LEU A 104 19.50 18.57 -30.22
C LEU A 104 19.99 18.23 -31.62
N THR A 105 20.19 16.94 -31.89
CA THR A 105 20.61 16.43 -33.21
C THR A 105 19.48 15.67 -33.89
N VAL A 106 19.24 15.92 -35.18
CA VAL A 106 18.24 15.23 -35.99
C VAL A 106 18.83 14.73 -37.31
N ARG A 107 18.28 13.65 -37.86
CA ARG A 107 18.58 13.20 -39.22
C ARG A 107 18.04 14.19 -40.24
N ALA A 108 18.80 14.43 -41.30
CA ALA A 108 18.25 15.14 -42.45
C ALA A 108 17.16 14.29 -43.11
N ALA A 109 16.08 14.95 -43.51
CA ALA A 109 14.97 14.34 -44.21
C ALA A 109 14.41 15.32 -45.24
N ALA A 110 13.76 14.79 -46.28
CA ALA A 110 13.00 15.63 -47.20
C ALA A 110 11.93 16.42 -46.43
N GLY A 111 11.79 17.72 -46.72
CA GLY A 111 10.84 18.58 -46.02
C GLY A 111 11.22 18.91 -44.57
N LEU A 112 12.45 18.64 -44.11
CA LEU A 112 12.92 19.08 -42.79
C LEU A 112 13.04 20.61 -42.77
N ARG A 113 12.48 21.22 -41.73
CA ARG A 113 12.42 22.67 -41.53
C ARG A 113 12.89 23.02 -40.12
N LEU A 114 13.47 24.20 -40.00
CA LEU A 114 13.72 24.88 -38.74
C LEU A 114 12.66 25.98 -38.56
N TYR A 115 11.94 25.92 -37.44
CA TYR A 115 10.90 26.84 -37.07
C TYR A 115 11.35 27.76 -35.93
N GLU A 116 11.20 29.08 -36.09
CA GLU A 116 11.38 30.04 -35.00
C GLU A 116 10.09 30.16 -34.18
N ALA A 117 10.12 29.69 -32.94
CA ALA A 117 8.98 29.80 -32.04
C ALA A 117 8.64 31.28 -31.77
N GLY A 118 7.36 31.63 -31.93
CA GLY A 118 6.82 32.98 -31.70
C GLY A 118 6.77 33.87 -32.94
N ALA A 119 7.72 33.76 -33.88
CA ALA A 119 7.74 34.56 -35.11
C ALA A 119 7.01 33.91 -36.29
N LYS A 120 6.60 32.64 -36.15
CA LYS A 120 5.94 31.85 -37.19
C LYS A 120 6.73 31.74 -38.50
N LYS A 121 8.07 31.78 -38.42
CA LYS A 121 8.97 31.73 -39.57
C LYS A 121 9.60 30.35 -39.72
N TYR A 122 9.62 29.85 -40.96
CA TYR A 122 10.24 28.58 -41.32
C TYR A 122 11.46 28.78 -42.22
N VAL A 123 12.42 27.89 -42.07
CA VAL A 123 13.59 27.76 -42.95
C VAL A 123 13.73 26.31 -43.33
N THR A 124 13.57 25.99 -44.61
CA THR A 124 13.77 24.64 -45.13
C THR A 124 15.25 24.28 -45.07
N LEU A 125 15.56 23.11 -44.51
CA LEU A 125 16.91 22.63 -44.35
C LEU A 125 17.29 21.71 -45.53
N PRO A 126 18.43 21.96 -46.21
CA PRO A 126 18.87 21.13 -47.33
C PRO A 126 19.09 19.66 -46.98
N THR A 127 18.93 18.82 -48.00
CA THR A 127 19.36 17.41 -48.01
C THR A 127 20.53 17.20 -48.98
N GLY A 128 21.19 16.05 -48.91
CA GLY A 128 22.30 15.69 -49.80
C GLY A 128 23.52 15.14 -49.06
N SER A 129 24.58 14.77 -49.78
CA SER A 129 25.78 14.14 -49.21
C SER A 129 26.48 14.97 -48.13
N GLY A 130 26.34 16.31 -48.17
CA GLY A 130 26.85 17.24 -47.16
C GLY A 130 25.96 17.44 -45.92
N TYR A 131 24.77 16.85 -45.89
CA TYR A 131 23.72 17.10 -44.89
C TYR A 131 23.10 15.77 -44.45
N ALA A 132 23.86 14.92 -43.76
CA ALA A 132 23.33 13.70 -43.16
C ALA A 132 22.57 14.00 -41.85
N GLU A 133 23.02 14.99 -41.09
CA GLU A 133 22.45 15.38 -39.80
C GLU A 133 22.50 16.90 -39.62
N TRP A 134 21.52 17.39 -38.85
CA TRP A 134 21.38 18.77 -38.41
C TRP A 134 21.42 18.82 -36.89
N ARG A 135 22.01 19.88 -36.34
CA ARG A 135 22.12 20.07 -34.90
C ARG A 135 21.83 21.51 -34.51
N VAL A 136 21.04 21.67 -33.46
CA VAL A 136 20.86 22.95 -32.77
C VAL A 136 21.55 22.86 -31.42
N ARG A 137 22.45 23.81 -31.15
CA ARG A 137 23.05 24.01 -29.82
C ARG A 137 22.61 25.34 -29.24
N ARG A 138 22.72 25.50 -27.92
CA ARG A 138 22.44 26.76 -27.24
C ARG A 138 23.60 27.22 -26.33
N PRO A 139 24.75 27.63 -26.88
CA PRO A 139 25.80 28.23 -26.07
C PRO A 139 25.33 29.55 -25.42
N GLY A 140 25.36 29.61 -24.09
CA GLY A 140 24.84 30.75 -23.34
C GLY A 140 23.33 30.91 -23.56
N SER A 141 22.92 32.03 -24.18
CA SER A 141 21.52 32.35 -24.46
C SER A 141 21.16 32.30 -25.95
N SER A 142 22.11 31.98 -26.83
CA SER A 142 21.92 32.02 -28.29
C SER A 142 21.95 30.63 -28.91
N TYR A 143 21.08 30.40 -29.88
CA TYR A 143 20.96 29.19 -30.67
C TYR A 143 21.91 29.24 -31.88
N VAL A 144 22.55 28.11 -32.16
CA VAL A 144 23.48 27.92 -33.29
C VAL A 144 23.05 26.69 -34.07
N LEU A 145 22.95 26.84 -35.40
CA LEU A 145 22.61 25.77 -36.32
C LEU A 145 23.88 25.21 -36.95
N GLU A 146 24.01 23.89 -36.93
CA GLU A 146 25.13 23.16 -37.50
C GLU A 146 24.63 21.99 -38.35
N HIS A 147 25.44 21.54 -39.29
CA HIS A 147 25.20 20.33 -40.08
C HIS A 147 26.49 19.52 -40.26
N ARG A 148 26.35 18.26 -40.66
CA ARG A 148 27.48 17.41 -41.08
C ARG A 148 27.10 16.41 -42.16
N ALA A 149 28.09 15.98 -42.93
CA ALA A 149 28.03 14.77 -43.75
C ALA A 149 28.09 13.51 -42.85
N ALA A 150 27.76 12.35 -43.41
CA ALA A 150 27.87 11.09 -42.68
C ALA A 150 29.33 10.85 -42.23
N GLY A 151 29.55 10.71 -40.91
CA GLY A 151 30.89 10.58 -40.33
C GLY A 151 31.78 11.82 -40.40
N GLY A 152 31.27 12.95 -40.89
CA GLY A 152 32.04 14.19 -41.05
C GLY A 152 32.01 15.11 -39.82
N SER A 153 32.86 16.13 -39.84
CA SER A 153 32.90 17.20 -38.83
C SER A 153 31.69 18.14 -38.92
N TRP A 154 31.28 18.68 -37.78
CA TRP A 154 30.21 19.68 -37.70
C TRP A 154 30.62 21.02 -38.30
N LYS A 155 29.73 21.63 -39.08
CA LYS A 155 29.91 22.94 -39.71
C LYS A 155 28.75 23.86 -39.34
N THR A 156 29.06 25.06 -38.87
CA THR A 156 28.06 26.09 -38.56
C THR A 156 27.44 26.64 -39.84
N ARG A 157 26.13 26.87 -39.81
CA ARG A 157 25.36 27.49 -40.90
C ARG A 157 24.51 28.62 -40.34
N GLY A 158 24.45 29.74 -41.08
CA GLY A 158 23.48 30.79 -40.78
C GLY A 158 22.04 30.26 -40.93
N SER A 159 21.23 30.42 -39.89
CA SER A 159 19.82 30.01 -39.91
C SER A 159 18.92 31.05 -40.59
N GLY A 160 19.30 32.33 -40.61
CA GLY A 160 18.41 33.43 -41.01
C GLY A 160 17.26 33.68 -40.02
N LEU A 161 17.37 33.11 -38.82
CA LEU A 161 16.45 33.24 -37.68
C LEU A 161 17.11 34.01 -36.53
N VAL A 162 16.31 34.55 -35.63
CA VAL A 162 16.77 35.26 -34.43
C VAL A 162 17.36 34.25 -33.45
N ALA A 163 18.67 34.36 -33.21
CA ALA A 163 19.42 33.42 -32.40
C ALA A 163 19.02 33.40 -30.92
N THR A 164 18.30 34.39 -30.39
CA THR A 164 17.84 34.38 -28.98
C THR A 164 16.46 33.77 -28.79
N ARG A 165 15.76 33.40 -29.88
CA ARG A 165 14.44 32.78 -29.85
C ARG A 165 14.54 31.25 -30.02
N PRO A 166 13.69 30.46 -29.35
CA PRO A 166 13.74 29.00 -29.47
C PRO A 166 13.54 28.52 -30.90
N TRP A 167 14.38 27.59 -31.34
CA TRP A 167 14.27 26.93 -32.63
C TRP A 167 13.80 25.49 -32.47
N VAL A 168 12.91 25.06 -33.37
CA VAL A 168 12.24 23.76 -33.32
C VAL A 168 12.37 23.10 -34.69
N PHE A 169 12.76 21.82 -34.72
CA PHE A 169 12.71 21.01 -35.92
C PHE A 169 11.29 20.53 -36.19
N ASP A 170 10.90 20.58 -37.46
CA ASP A 170 9.59 20.22 -37.99
C ASP A 170 9.78 19.56 -39.35
N THR A 171 8.87 18.69 -39.79
CA THR A 171 8.88 18.11 -41.14
C THR A 171 7.48 18.16 -41.75
N ASP A 172 7.37 18.14 -43.07
CA ASP A 172 6.05 18.06 -43.74
C ASP A 172 5.28 16.77 -43.41
N ALA A 173 5.97 15.74 -42.90
CA ALA A 173 5.39 14.48 -42.45
C ALA A 173 5.00 14.48 -40.95
N ASP A 174 5.20 15.60 -40.24
CA ASP A 174 5.02 15.70 -38.78
C ASP A 174 5.78 14.60 -38.01
N VAL A 175 6.96 14.22 -38.50
CA VAL A 175 7.85 13.25 -37.83
C VAL A 175 9.29 13.75 -37.88
N VAL A 176 9.93 13.86 -36.71
CA VAL A 176 11.33 14.27 -36.55
C VAL A 176 12.15 13.10 -36.02
N ALA A 177 13.21 12.72 -36.74
CA ALA A 177 14.12 11.65 -36.35
C ALA A 177 15.30 12.21 -35.52
N VAL A 178 15.19 12.12 -34.21
CA VAL A 178 16.19 12.61 -33.24
C VAL A 178 17.31 11.57 -33.07
N VAL A 179 18.56 12.02 -33.15
CA VAL A 179 19.74 11.20 -32.88
C VAL A 179 20.10 11.35 -31.40
N LEU A 180 19.93 10.28 -30.64
CA LEU A 180 20.22 10.23 -29.21
C LEU A 180 21.74 10.10 -28.95
N PRO A 181 22.21 10.47 -27.75
CA PRO A 181 23.62 10.34 -27.35
C PRO A 181 24.17 8.91 -27.45
N SER A 182 23.30 7.90 -27.30
CA SER A 182 23.65 6.49 -27.48
C SER A 182 23.93 6.09 -28.94
N GLY A 183 23.68 6.98 -29.91
CA GLY A 183 23.70 6.71 -31.34
C GLY A 183 22.39 6.13 -31.88
N ALA A 184 21.43 5.79 -31.02
CA ALA A 184 20.10 5.39 -31.44
C ALA A 184 19.35 6.56 -32.10
N VAL A 185 18.52 6.28 -33.09
CA VAL A 185 17.66 7.28 -33.74
C VAL A 185 16.22 7.02 -33.33
N THR A 186 15.55 7.98 -32.70
CA THR A 186 14.14 7.88 -32.35
C THR A 186 13.31 8.86 -33.16
N GLU A 187 12.30 8.35 -33.83
CA GLU A 187 11.30 9.10 -34.58
C GLU A 187 10.20 9.59 -33.62
N TYR A 188 9.97 10.90 -33.57
CA TYR A 188 8.94 11.51 -32.76
C TYR A 188 7.92 12.20 -33.65
N ARG A 189 6.62 12.05 -33.33
CA ARG A 189 5.56 12.81 -34.01
C ARG A 189 5.58 14.27 -33.59
N GLY A 190 5.10 15.15 -34.45
CA GLY A 190 5.09 16.59 -34.23
C GLY A 190 6.48 17.19 -34.37
N ARG A 191 6.83 18.09 -33.45
CA ARG A 191 8.02 18.93 -33.54
C ARG A 191 8.96 18.68 -32.37
N VAL A 192 10.26 18.85 -32.56
CA VAL A 192 11.25 18.68 -31.48
C VAL A 192 12.17 19.88 -31.43
N GLY A 193 12.28 20.52 -30.27
CA GLY A 193 13.05 21.74 -30.09
C GLY A 193 13.88 21.73 -28.82
N LEU A 194 14.82 22.66 -28.75
CA LEU A 194 15.65 22.88 -27.57
C LEU A 194 15.11 24.09 -26.81
N VAL A 195 14.41 23.87 -25.70
CA VAL A 195 13.76 24.92 -24.91
C VAL A 195 14.71 25.40 -23.82
N GLY A 196 15.08 26.68 -23.86
CA GLY A 196 16.00 27.29 -22.89
C GLY A 196 15.34 27.62 -21.54
N SER A 197 16.05 27.38 -20.44
CA SER A 197 15.69 27.82 -19.09
C SER A 197 16.94 28.31 -18.36
N GLY A 198 17.13 29.64 -18.28
CA GLY A 198 18.36 30.23 -17.79
C GLY A 198 19.57 29.84 -18.66
N SER A 199 20.64 29.35 -18.02
CA SER A 199 21.84 28.82 -18.69
C SER A 199 21.70 27.36 -19.16
N SER A 200 20.59 26.69 -18.82
CA SER A 200 20.31 25.30 -19.22
C SER A 200 19.33 25.28 -20.40
N ALA A 201 19.25 24.15 -21.09
CA ALA A 201 18.21 23.88 -22.07
C ALA A 201 17.63 22.48 -21.85
N ARG A 202 16.50 22.18 -22.49
CA ARG A 202 15.90 20.85 -22.48
C ARG A 202 15.39 20.50 -23.87
N THR A 203 15.56 19.25 -24.25
CA THR A 203 14.95 18.75 -25.49
C THR A 203 13.49 18.43 -25.25
N VAL A 204 12.60 19.10 -25.97
CA VAL A 204 11.14 19.01 -25.80
C VAL A 204 10.51 18.60 -27.12
N ASN A 205 9.63 17.60 -27.07
CA ASN A 205 8.77 17.20 -28.17
C ASN A 205 7.35 17.75 -27.98
N SER A 206 6.92 18.60 -28.92
CA SER A 206 5.59 19.21 -28.97
C SER A 206 4.70 18.49 -29.98
N LEU A 207 3.58 17.92 -29.52
CA LEU A 207 2.69 17.12 -30.36
C LEU A 207 1.22 17.16 -29.91
N PRO A 208 0.25 16.84 -30.79
CA PRO A 208 -1.14 16.64 -30.38
C PRO A 208 -1.28 15.55 -29.31
N LEU A 209 -2.14 15.75 -28.31
CA LEU A 209 -2.35 14.80 -27.21
C LEU A 209 -2.72 13.39 -27.70
N GLU A 210 -3.54 13.28 -28.75
CA GLU A 210 -3.90 11.98 -29.32
C GLU A 210 -2.69 11.28 -29.95
N ALA A 211 -1.77 12.02 -30.58
CA ALA A 211 -0.53 11.45 -31.14
C ALA A 211 0.43 10.98 -30.03
N TYR A 212 0.48 11.70 -28.91
CA TYR A 212 1.22 11.28 -27.72
C TYR A 212 0.72 9.92 -27.20
N LEU A 213 -0.59 9.74 -27.11
CA LEU A 213 -1.19 8.51 -26.59
C LEU A 213 -0.95 7.27 -27.45
N ARG A 214 -0.72 7.43 -28.76
CA ARG A 214 -0.34 6.32 -29.65
C ARG A 214 0.97 5.66 -29.24
N SER A 215 1.88 6.41 -28.61
CA SER A 215 3.12 5.89 -28.03
C SER A 215 2.90 5.37 -26.60
N VAL A 216 2.11 6.08 -25.79
CA VAL A 216 1.92 5.73 -24.36
C VAL A 216 1.10 4.47 -24.18
N VAL A 217 -0.06 4.35 -24.83
CA VAL A 217 -0.97 3.22 -24.61
C VAL A 217 -0.29 1.84 -24.82
N PRO A 218 0.41 1.58 -25.94
CA PRO A 218 1.12 0.31 -26.12
C PRO A 218 2.37 0.15 -25.25
N ALA A 219 2.96 1.25 -24.77
CA ALA A 219 4.07 1.18 -23.83
C ALA A 219 3.61 0.82 -22.41
N GLU A 220 2.37 1.17 -22.04
CA GLU A 220 1.82 0.92 -20.71
C GLU A 220 1.07 -0.42 -20.62
N MET A 221 0.27 -0.78 -21.63
CA MET A 221 -0.57 -1.99 -21.61
C MET A 221 -0.46 -2.78 -22.92
N PRO A 222 -0.40 -4.13 -22.88
CA PRO A 222 -0.45 -4.94 -24.10
C PRO A 222 -1.73 -4.68 -24.89
N THR A 223 -1.60 -4.13 -26.09
CA THR A 223 -2.76 -3.75 -26.92
C THR A 223 -3.40 -4.93 -27.66
N SER A 224 -2.88 -6.14 -27.47
CA SER A 224 -3.53 -7.40 -27.88
C SER A 224 -4.59 -7.86 -26.87
N TRP A 225 -4.67 -7.21 -25.70
CA TRP A 225 -5.69 -7.48 -24.70
C TRP A 225 -7.07 -6.98 -25.15
N ALA A 226 -8.10 -7.34 -24.37
CA ALA A 226 -9.49 -7.00 -24.64
C ALA A 226 -9.67 -5.50 -24.91
N ALA A 227 -10.37 -5.15 -25.98
CA ALA A 227 -10.46 -3.77 -26.47
C ALA A 227 -10.98 -2.78 -25.41
N GLU A 228 -11.92 -3.20 -24.55
CA GLU A 228 -12.44 -2.36 -23.47
C GLU A 228 -11.37 -2.03 -22.42
N ALA A 229 -10.45 -2.94 -22.11
CA ALA A 229 -9.33 -2.66 -21.21
C ALA A 229 -8.36 -1.65 -21.81
N VAL A 230 -8.03 -1.79 -23.11
CA VAL A 230 -7.15 -0.85 -23.82
C VAL A 230 -7.81 0.53 -23.96
N ARG A 231 -9.13 0.60 -24.17
CA ARG A 231 -9.91 1.84 -24.15
C ARG A 231 -9.89 2.51 -22.76
N ALA A 232 -10.05 1.74 -21.69
CA ALA A 232 -9.94 2.25 -20.32
C ALA A 232 -8.53 2.81 -20.05
N GLN A 233 -7.48 2.10 -20.48
CA GLN A 233 -6.09 2.58 -20.42
C GLN A 233 -5.88 3.88 -21.21
N ALA A 234 -6.46 4.01 -22.41
CA ALA A 234 -6.34 5.22 -23.21
C ALA A 234 -6.97 6.44 -22.49
N VAL A 235 -8.15 6.27 -21.88
CA VAL A 235 -8.82 7.34 -21.12
C VAL A 235 -8.06 7.70 -19.84
N ALA A 236 -7.59 6.71 -19.09
CA ALA A 236 -6.78 6.93 -17.89
C ALA A 236 -5.46 7.64 -18.24
N ALA A 237 -4.77 7.22 -19.29
CA ALA A 237 -3.52 7.85 -19.73
C ALA A 237 -3.75 9.29 -20.23
N ARG A 238 -4.82 9.54 -21.01
CA ARG A 238 -5.18 10.88 -21.48
C ARG A 238 -5.46 11.83 -20.33
N THR A 239 -6.27 11.37 -19.37
CA THR A 239 -6.64 12.18 -18.21
C THR A 239 -5.41 12.51 -17.36
N TYR A 240 -4.52 11.55 -17.17
CA TYR A 240 -3.28 11.74 -16.41
C TYR A 240 -2.38 12.80 -17.07
N ALA A 241 -2.18 12.72 -18.39
CA ALA A 241 -1.39 13.70 -19.14
C ALA A 241 -2.01 15.12 -19.05
N VAL A 242 -3.33 15.24 -19.17
CA VAL A 242 -4.03 16.52 -19.01
C VAL A 242 -3.88 17.07 -17.59
N ARG A 243 -3.96 16.22 -16.57
CA ARG A 243 -3.77 16.61 -15.17
C ARG A 243 -2.35 17.11 -14.91
N LEU A 244 -1.33 16.42 -15.42
CA LEU A 244 0.06 16.85 -15.29
C LEU A 244 0.31 18.17 -16.00
N ARG A 245 -0.19 18.34 -17.22
CA ARG A 245 -0.13 19.62 -17.95
C ARG A 245 -0.75 20.77 -17.15
N ALA A 246 -1.93 20.58 -16.57
CA ALA A 246 -2.59 21.61 -15.78
C ALA A 246 -1.80 22.01 -14.52
N ALA A 247 -0.95 21.12 -14.01
CA ALA A 247 -0.07 21.36 -12.86
C ALA A 247 1.36 21.77 -13.25
N ALA A 248 1.68 21.81 -14.55
CA ALA A 248 3.03 22.05 -15.01
C ALA A 248 3.47 23.50 -14.79
N THR A 249 4.61 23.67 -14.12
CA THR A 249 5.25 24.98 -13.89
C THR A 249 6.60 25.10 -14.59
N GLY A 250 7.04 24.04 -15.29
CA GLY A 250 8.29 23.98 -16.04
C GLY A 250 8.10 24.28 -17.52
N GLY A 251 9.19 24.28 -18.30
CA GLY A 251 9.14 24.45 -19.76
C GLY A 251 8.65 23.23 -20.54
N TYR A 252 7.87 22.34 -19.92
CA TYR A 252 7.27 21.13 -20.48
C TYR A 252 6.10 20.66 -19.59
N ASP A 253 5.20 19.87 -20.16
CA ASP A 253 3.99 19.38 -19.50
C ASP A 253 4.19 18.00 -18.84
N VAL A 254 4.89 17.09 -19.53
CA VAL A 254 5.18 15.72 -19.10
C VAL A 254 6.59 15.29 -19.50
N CYS A 255 7.04 14.15 -19.01
CA CYS A 255 8.38 13.60 -19.24
C CYS A 255 8.32 12.15 -19.77
N ASP A 256 9.39 11.67 -20.39
CA ASP A 256 9.50 10.30 -20.93
C ASP A 256 10.03 9.27 -19.91
N THR A 257 10.00 9.61 -18.62
CA THR A 257 10.42 8.74 -17.52
C THR A 257 9.22 8.18 -16.75
N THR A 258 9.47 7.20 -15.89
CA THR A 258 8.45 6.61 -15.00
C THR A 258 7.89 7.59 -13.96
N ALA A 259 8.46 8.79 -13.81
CA ALA A 259 7.85 9.86 -13.01
C ALA A 259 6.59 10.44 -13.67
N CYS A 260 6.47 10.27 -15.00
CA CYS A 260 5.31 10.70 -15.77
C CYS A 260 4.63 9.47 -16.38
N GLN A 261 4.91 9.13 -17.64
CA GLN A 261 4.39 7.94 -18.33
C GLN A 261 5.43 7.41 -19.32
N ALA A 262 5.31 6.14 -19.69
CA ALA A 262 6.18 5.53 -20.69
C ALA A 262 5.96 6.16 -22.07
N TYR A 263 6.93 6.93 -22.56
CA TYR A 263 6.90 7.56 -23.88
C TYR A 263 8.13 7.15 -24.69
N SER A 264 7.90 6.45 -25.80
CA SER A 264 8.98 5.87 -26.63
C SER A 264 9.09 6.51 -28.03
N GLY A 265 8.26 7.50 -28.33
CA GLY A 265 8.09 8.02 -29.69
C GLY A 265 7.37 7.03 -30.62
N LEU A 266 7.45 7.29 -31.93
CA LEU A 266 6.85 6.47 -32.98
C LEU A 266 7.66 5.18 -33.21
N ALA A 267 8.97 5.31 -33.37
CA ALA A 267 9.87 4.19 -33.64
C ALA A 267 11.30 4.52 -33.20
N THR A 268 12.07 3.50 -32.84
CA THR A 268 13.51 3.64 -32.52
C THR A 268 14.33 2.69 -33.38
N THR A 269 15.39 3.22 -33.97
CA THR A 269 16.43 2.45 -34.66
C THR A 269 17.68 2.40 -33.80
N SER A 270 18.10 1.22 -33.39
CA SER A 270 19.34 0.99 -32.63
C SER A 270 20.02 -0.28 -33.13
N GLY A 271 21.35 -0.26 -33.27
CA GLY A 271 22.12 -1.39 -33.82
C GLY A 271 21.64 -1.86 -35.21
N GLY A 272 21.13 -0.94 -36.04
CA GLY A 272 20.57 -1.25 -37.36
C GLY A 272 19.15 -1.82 -37.37
N ARG A 273 18.55 -2.10 -36.21
CA ARG A 273 17.16 -2.61 -36.11
C ARG A 273 16.20 -1.47 -35.79
N ARG A 274 15.20 -1.26 -36.65
CA ARG A 274 14.08 -0.34 -36.42
C ARG A 274 12.93 -1.08 -35.73
N THR A 275 12.48 -0.55 -34.60
CA THR A 275 11.33 -1.05 -33.83
C THR A 275 10.25 0.04 -33.80
N VAL A 276 9.05 -0.27 -34.30
CA VAL A 276 7.88 0.60 -34.21
C VAL A 276 7.16 0.35 -32.89
N HIS A 277 6.80 1.40 -32.18
CA HIS A 277 6.20 1.32 -30.84
C HIS A 277 4.68 1.50 -30.86
N GLU A 278 4.14 2.17 -31.89
CA GLU A 278 2.69 2.29 -32.09
C GLU A 278 2.09 0.97 -32.61
N THR A 279 0.87 0.65 -32.18
CA THR A 279 0.17 -0.58 -32.55
C THR A 279 -1.25 -0.29 -33.03
N SER A 280 -1.78 -1.14 -33.91
CA SER A 280 -3.15 -0.99 -34.41
C SER A 280 -4.21 -1.05 -33.29
N GLY A 281 -4.02 -1.91 -32.29
CA GLY A 281 -4.91 -2.01 -31.12
C GLY A 281 -4.87 -0.74 -30.25
N GLY A 282 -3.68 -0.17 -30.05
CA GLY A 282 -3.51 1.10 -29.33
C GLY A 282 -4.18 2.25 -30.09
N ASP A 283 -3.90 2.36 -31.39
CA ASP A 283 -4.49 3.39 -32.27
C ASP A 283 -6.02 3.32 -32.29
N ALA A 284 -6.59 2.12 -32.40
CA ALA A 284 -8.03 1.91 -32.36
C ALA A 284 -8.66 2.34 -31.02
N ALA A 285 -8.01 2.04 -29.89
CA ALA A 285 -8.48 2.46 -28.57
C ALA A 285 -8.38 3.97 -28.36
N VAL A 286 -7.26 4.59 -28.77
CA VAL A 286 -7.06 6.05 -28.72
C VAL A 286 -8.15 6.74 -29.55
N SER A 287 -8.36 6.31 -30.79
CA SER A 287 -9.39 6.86 -31.68
C SER A 287 -10.81 6.69 -31.13
N ALA A 288 -11.16 5.49 -30.64
CA ALA A 288 -12.50 5.21 -30.09
C ALA A 288 -12.84 6.04 -28.84
N THR A 289 -11.82 6.54 -28.13
CA THR A 289 -11.94 7.32 -26.90
C THR A 289 -11.49 8.77 -27.06
N ALA A 290 -11.38 9.26 -28.30
CA ALA A 290 -10.81 10.57 -28.60
C ALA A 290 -11.44 11.70 -27.76
N GLY A 291 -10.58 12.45 -27.07
CA GLY A 291 -10.97 13.54 -26.18
C GLY A 291 -11.69 13.14 -24.89
N GLN A 292 -11.94 11.86 -24.61
CA GLN A 292 -12.59 11.44 -23.36
C GLN A 292 -11.60 11.52 -22.19
N VAL A 293 -11.95 12.28 -21.16
CA VAL A 293 -11.19 12.48 -19.92
C VAL A 293 -12.08 12.36 -18.69
N LEU A 294 -11.48 12.10 -17.51
CA LEU A 294 -12.19 12.06 -16.24
C LEU A 294 -12.00 13.37 -15.46
N LEU A 295 -13.11 13.97 -15.03
CA LEU A 295 -13.09 15.13 -14.15
C LEU A 295 -13.60 14.78 -12.75
N HIS A 296 -13.00 15.37 -11.74
CA HIS A 296 -13.52 15.41 -10.38
C HIS A 296 -13.63 16.86 -9.92
N ARG A 297 -14.84 17.29 -9.56
CA ARG A 297 -15.13 18.69 -9.18
C ARG A 297 -14.64 19.71 -10.22
N GLY A 298 -14.83 19.39 -11.50
CA GLY A 298 -14.44 20.26 -12.63
C GLY A 298 -12.97 20.17 -13.06
N GLU A 299 -12.11 19.56 -12.25
CA GLU A 299 -10.68 19.43 -12.53
C GLU A 299 -10.33 18.04 -13.09
N PRO A 300 -9.34 17.91 -14.00
CA PRO A 300 -8.84 16.62 -14.45
C PRO A 300 -8.44 15.72 -13.28
N ALA A 301 -8.95 14.50 -13.22
CA ALA A 301 -8.65 13.57 -12.15
C ALA A 301 -7.21 13.03 -12.26
N LEU A 302 -6.56 12.79 -11.12
CA LEU A 302 -5.27 12.10 -11.07
C LEU A 302 -5.48 10.59 -11.25
N THR A 303 -5.53 10.15 -12.51
CA THR A 303 -5.82 8.76 -12.91
C THR A 303 -4.57 7.87 -12.87
N GLN A 304 -4.01 7.68 -11.67
CA GLN A 304 -2.87 6.76 -11.48
C GLN A 304 -3.27 5.31 -11.80
N PHE A 305 -2.32 4.52 -12.28
CA PHE A 305 -2.53 3.11 -12.60
C PHE A 305 -1.24 2.31 -12.42
N SER A 306 -1.36 1.00 -12.23
CA SER A 306 -0.24 0.08 -12.12
C SER A 306 -0.58 -1.32 -12.65
N ALA A 307 0.43 -2.15 -12.89
CA ALA A 307 0.25 -3.48 -13.47
C ALA A 307 -0.77 -4.33 -12.68
N SER A 308 -0.62 -4.42 -11.37
CA SER A 308 -1.57 -5.12 -10.50
C SER A 308 -1.62 -4.51 -9.11
N ASN A 309 -2.83 -4.40 -8.55
CA ASN A 309 -3.05 -3.95 -7.17
C ASN A 309 -3.02 -5.11 -6.15
N GLY A 310 -2.87 -6.37 -6.59
CA GLY A 310 -2.81 -7.52 -5.69
C GLY A 310 -4.16 -7.88 -5.08
N GLY A 311 -5.25 -7.66 -5.83
CA GLY A 311 -6.63 -7.91 -5.39
C GLY A 311 -7.21 -6.86 -4.44
N GLN A 312 -6.44 -5.82 -4.10
CA GLN A 312 -6.86 -4.73 -3.21
C GLN A 312 -6.15 -3.43 -3.58
N SER A 313 -6.89 -2.42 -4.06
CA SER A 313 -6.35 -1.08 -4.28
C SER A 313 -6.05 -0.39 -2.94
N ALA A 314 -5.09 0.53 -2.96
CA ALA A 314 -4.77 1.39 -1.84
C ALA A 314 -5.49 2.73 -1.93
N ALA A 315 -5.69 3.38 -0.78
CA ALA A 315 -6.17 4.74 -0.71
C ALA A 315 -5.04 5.70 -1.15
N GLY A 316 -5.38 6.65 -2.01
CA GLY A 316 -4.51 7.78 -2.38
C GLY A 316 -5.02 9.10 -1.79
N ASP A 317 -4.37 10.20 -2.16
CA ASP A 317 -4.67 11.53 -1.61
C ASP A 317 -6.01 12.13 -2.08
N PHE A 318 -6.70 11.46 -3.00
CA PHE A 318 -7.95 11.91 -3.59
C PHE A 318 -9.08 10.93 -3.28
N PRO A 319 -10.32 11.40 -3.05
CA PRO A 319 -11.45 10.54 -2.67
C PRO A 319 -11.83 9.50 -3.74
N TYR A 320 -11.52 9.79 -5.02
CA TYR A 320 -11.71 8.85 -6.13
C TYR A 320 -10.57 7.81 -6.26
N LEU A 321 -9.50 7.92 -5.47
CA LEU A 321 -8.48 6.89 -5.33
C LEU A 321 -8.74 6.10 -4.05
N ALA A 322 -9.90 5.46 -3.97
CA ALA A 322 -10.32 4.72 -2.78
C ALA A 322 -9.65 3.35 -2.70
N ALA A 323 -9.33 2.92 -1.47
CA ALA A 323 -8.98 1.53 -1.20
C ALA A 323 -10.22 0.65 -1.35
N ARG A 324 -10.13 -0.41 -2.14
CA ARG A 324 -11.22 -1.36 -2.37
C ARG A 324 -10.73 -2.69 -2.89
N LYS A 325 -11.52 -3.73 -2.62
CA LYS A 325 -11.30 -5.06 -3.16
C LYS A 325 -11.45 -5.03 -4.67
N ASP A 326 -10.51 -5.65 -5.36
CA ASP A 326 -10.50 -5.81 -6.81
C ASP A 326 -10.69 -7.29 -7.18
N PRO A 327 -11.93 -7.72 -7.50
CA PRO A 327 -12.20 -9.11 -7.85
C PRO A 327 -11.68 -9.49 -9.24
N TYR A 328 -11.31 -8.50 -10.07
CA TYR A 328 -10.90 -8.71 -11.45
C TYR A 328 -9.38 -8.87 -11.61
N ASP A 329 -8.61 -8.42 -10.62
CA ASP A 329 -7.15 -8.56 -10.61
C ASP A 329 -6.76 -10.05 -10.55
N GLY A 330 -5.59 -10.42 -11.07
CA GLY A 330 -5.08 -11.81 -11.01
C GLY A 330 -5.51 -12.75 -12.14
N VAL A 331 -6.29 -12.26 -13.10
CA VAL A 331 -6.67 -13.01 -14.32
C VAL A 331 -5.50 -13.20 -15.28
N VAL A 332 -4.57 -12.23 -15.35
CA VAL A 332 -3.41 -12.28 -16.26
C VAL A 332 -2.33 -13.23 -15.74
N SER A 333 -2.00 -13.11 -14.47
CA SER A 333 -1.01 -13.95 -13.80
C SER A 333 -1.24 -13.92 -12.29
N SER A 334 -0.59 -14.83 -11.56
CA SER A 334 -0.67 -14.82 -10.10
C SER A 334 -0.24 -13.46 -9.55
N GLN A 335 -1.13 -12.88 -8.75
CA GLN A 335 -0.86 -11.66 -8.00
C GLN A 335 0.25 -11.90 -6.95
N ALA A 336 0.41 -13.14 -6.49
CA ALA A 336 1.36 -13.49 -5.45
C ALA A 336 2.79 -13.56 -5.99
N TRP A 337 3.73 -13.12 -5.17
CA TRP A 337 5.15 -13.24 -5.45
C TRP A 337 5.93 -13.53 -4.16
N GLY A 338 7.08 -14.19 -4.32
CA GLY A 338 8.04 -14.42 -3.24
C GLY A 338 9.40 -13.84 -3.60
N SER A 339 10.14 -13.37 -2.60
CA SER A 339 11.51 -12.90 -2.75
C SER A 339 12.32 -13.22 -1.49
N THR A 340 13.63 -13.42 -1.64
CA THR A 340 14.54 -13.56 -0.50
C THR A 340 15.61 -12.49 -0.60
N ILE A 341 15.78 -11.73 0.48
CA ILE A 341 16.81 -10.70 0.61
C ILE A 341 17.76 -11.07 1.74
N THR A 342 19.07 -10.91 1.55
CA THR A 342 20.05 -11.23 2.60
C THR A 342 20.09 -10.14 3.66
N ALA A 343 20.33 -10.51 4.91
CA ALA A 343 20.53 -9.54 5.99
C ALA A 343 21.71 -8.60 5.71
N ALA A 344 22.73 -9.10 5.00
CA ALA A 344 23.87 -8.30 4.54
C ALA A 344 23.46 -7.25 3.48
N ALA A 345 22.61 -7.60 2.52
CA ALA A 345 22.09 -6.64 1.54
C ALA A 345 21.24 -5.55 2.21
N VAL A 346 20.46 -5.92 3.23
CA VAL A 346 19.73 -4.95 4.07
C VAL A 346 20.70 -4.04 4.82
N ALA A 347 21.74 -4.59 5.46
CA ALA A 347 22.77 -3.79 6.15
C ALA A 347 23.48 -2.80 5.22
N ALA A 348 23.74 -3.19 3.96
CA ALA A 348 24.40 -2.33 2.98
C ALA A 348 23.55 -1.10 2.58
N GLN A 349 22.21 -1.23 2.54
CA GLN A 349 21.32 -0.09 2.28
C GLN A 349 21.16 0.82 3.50
N TRP A 350 21.30 0.28 4.72
CA TRP A 350 21.19 1.05 5.97
C TRP A 350 22.35 0.77 6.94
N PRO A 351 23.57 1.28 6.66
CA PRO A 351 24.76 0.99 7.47
C PRO A 351 24.65 1.45 8.94
N ALA A 352 23.80 2.44 9.22
CA ALA A 352 23.53 2.94 10.57
C ALA A 352 22.95 1.86 11.51
N ALA A 353 22.24 0.86 10.97
CA ALA A 353 21.74 -0.28 11.75
C ALA A 353 22.88 -1.19 12.25
N GLY A 354 24.03 -1.21 11.57
CA GLY A 354 25.07 -2.22 11.77
C GLY A 354 24.64 -3.58 11.19
N THR A 355 24.96 -4.68 11.88
CA THR A 355 24.54 -6.02 11.44
C THR A 355 23.05 -6.19 11.68
N VAL A 356 22.28 -6.44 10.61
CA VAL A 356 20.82 -6.60 10.69
C VAL A 356 20.48 -7.91 11.40
N ARG A 357 19.70 -7.79 12.47
CA ARG A 357 19.21 -8.91 13.29
C ARG A 357 17.76 -9.24 13.01
N GLN A 358 16.92 -8.23 12.75
CA GLN A 358 15.50 -8.43 12.53
C GLN A 358 14.92 -7.42 11.53
N LEU A 359 13.84 -7.82 10.88
CA LEU A 359 12.92 -6.92 10.20
C LEU A 359 11.58 -6.96 10.91
N GLN A 360 10.95 -5.80 11.05
CA GLN A 360 9.62 -5.72 11.64
C GLN A 360 8.79 -4.69 10.89
N VAL A 361 7.65 -5.09 10.34
CA VAL A 361 6.67 -4.11 9.85
C VAL A 361 6.06 -3.41 11.06
N LEU A 362 6.15 -2.08 11.09
CA LEU A 362 5.61 -1.28 12.18
C LEU A 362 4.20 -0.77 11.88
N ARG A 363 3.92 -0.47 10.61
CA ARG A 363 2.68 0.17 10.20
C ARG A 363 2.28 -0.29 8.80
N ARG A 364 0.99 -0.61 8.60
CA ARG A 364 0.36 -0.94 7.32
C ARG A 364 -0.76 0.03 6.94
N ASP A 365 -1.42 -0.13 5.80
CA ASP A 365 -2.55 0.74 5.40
C ASP A 365 -3.93 0.21 5.83
N GLY A 366 -3.99 -0.99 6.42
CA GLY A 366 -5.22 -1.62 6.91
C GLY A 366 -6.06 -2.28 5.81
N GLN A 367 -5.53 -2.49 4.60
CA GLN A 367 -6.33 -2.89 3.44
C GLN A 367 -5.94 -4.27 2.89
N GLY A 368 -6.81 -5.26 3.06
CA GLY A 368 -6.67 -6.60 2.47
C GLY A 368 -5.79 -7.56 3.27
N ARG A 369 -5.25 -8.60 2.61
CA ARG A 369 -4.36 -9.61 3.22
C ARG A 369 -3.25 -8.98 4.06
N TRP A 370 -2.89 -9.60 5.18
CA TRP A 370 -1.84 -9.14 6.11
C TRP A 370 -2.08 -7.76 6.75
N GLY A 371 -3.28 -7.18 6.65
CA GLY A 371 -3.51 -5.78 7.02
C GLY A 371 -2.96 -4.78 6.00
N GLY A 372 -2.63 -5.23 4.78
CA GLY A 372 -2.37 -4.37 3.63
C GLY A 372 -0.93 -3.96 3.37
N ARG A 373 -0.72 -2.85 2.67
CA ARG A 373 0.62 -2.40 2.24
C ARG A 373 1.44 -1.88 3.41
N VAL A 374 2.74 -2.16 3.39
CA VAL A 374 3.68 -1.67 4.40
C VAL A 374 3.86 -0.16 4.24
N LEU A 375 3.50 0.60 5.27
CA LEU A 375 3.72 2.03 5.38
C LEU A 375 5.04 2.34 6.09
N GLU A 376 5.36 1.61 7.16
CA GLU A 376 6.61 1.75 7.93
C GLU A 376 7.16 0.37 8.33
N LEU A 377 8.47 0.21 8.22
CA LEU A 377 9.22 -1.00 8.56
C LEU A 377 10.49 -0.62 9.33
N ALA A 378 10.77 -1.35 10.40
CA ALA A 378 11.99 -1.24 11.19
C ALA A 378 13.03 -2.26 10.70
N VAL A 379 14.21 -1.75 10.40
CA VAL A 379 15.45 -2.51 10.23
C VAL A 379 16.19 -2.48 11.55
N VAL A 380 16.12 -3.58 12.30
CA VAL A 380 16.71 -3.70 13.64
C VAL A 380 18.09 -4.31 13.50
N GLY A 381 19.13 -3.56 13.82
CA GLY A 381 20.51 -4.04 13.78
C GLY A 381 21.24 -3.96 15.12
N THR A 382 22.52 -4.30 15.12
CA THR A 382 23.38 -4.31 16.32
C THR A 382 23.65 -2.93 16.90
N LYS A 383 23.61 -1.87 16.08
CA LYS A 383 23.94 -0.50 16.48
C LYS A 383 22.70 0.33 16.75
N SER A 384 21.69 0.22 15.89
CA SER A 384 20.47 1.01 15.99
C SER A 384 19.30 0.34 15.26
N THR A 385 18.11 0.90 15.45
CA THR A 385 16.94 0.58 14.62
C THR A 385 16.70 1.71 13.64
N VAL A 386 16.63 1.39 12.35
CA VAL A 386 16.34 2.36 11.28
C VAL A 386 14.93 2.13 10.78
N LYS A 387 14.09 3.17 10.83
CA LYS A 387 12.72 3.14 10.29
C LYS A 387 12.72 3.56 8.83
N VAL A 388 12.02 2.83 7.98
CA VAL A 388 11.95 3.06 6.53
C VAL A 388 10.54 2.86 6.02
N SER A 389 10.15 3.57 4.97
CA SER A 389 8.85 3.31 4.33
C SER A 389 8.87 2.02 3.51
N GLY A 390 7.72 1.35 3.39
CA GLY A 390 7.61 0.15 2.54
C GLY A 390 7.88 0.46 1.07
N THR A 391 7.57 1.66 0.59
CA THR A 391 7.89 2.12 -0.77
C THR A 391 9.40 2.29 -0.99
N THR A 392 10.11 2.85 -0.02
CA THR A 392 11.57 2.97 -0.06
C THR A 392 12.19 1.58 -0.07
N PHE A 393 11.76 0.70 0.84
CA PHE A 393 12.23 -0.67 0.94
C PHE A 393 12.01 -1.44 -0.38
N ARG A 394 10.80 -1.34 -0.95
CA ARG A 394 10.48 -1.89 -2.28
C ARG A 394 11.46 -1.43 -3.34
N SER A 395 11.70 -0.11 -3.45
CA SER A 395 12.59 0.45 -4.48
C SER A 395 14.03 -0.05 -4.35
N ARG A 396 14.55 -0.18 -3.12
CA ARG A 396 15.94 -0.59 -2.87
C ARG A 396 16.22 -2.05 -3.21
N PHE A 397 15.21 -2.92 -3.09
CA PHE A 397 15.34 -4.35 -3.39
C PHE A 397 14.62 -4.80 -4.65
N GLY A 398 14.10 -3.87 -5.46
CA GLY A 398 13.38 -4.20 -6.70
C GLY A 398 12.13 -5.05 -6.46
N LEU A 399 11.46 -4.90 -5.30
CA LEU A 399 10.24 -5.65 -5.02
C LEU A 399 9.11 -5.19 -5.93
N ARG A 400 8.18 -6.10 -6.26
CA ARG A 400 7.07 -5.80 -7.17
C ARG A 400 6.13 -4.73 -6.59
N SER A 401 5.88 -4.74 -5.29
CA SER A 401 5.01 -3.79 -4.59
C SER A 401 5.47 -3.55 -3.14
N SER A 402 4.90 -2.55 -2.47
CA SER A 402 4.98 -2.41 -1.00
C SER A 402 3.95 -3.30 -0.28
N TYR A 403 3.18 -4.10 -1.03
CA TYR A 403 2.18 -5.00 -0.50
C TYR A 403 2.80 -6.36 -0.17
N PHE A 404 3.55 -6.40 0.93
CA PHE A 404 4.27 -7.60 1.33
C PHE A 404 4.26 -7.84 2.84
N THR A 405 4.73 -9.02 3.20
CA THR A 405 5.04 -9.42 4.55
C THR A 405 6.42 -10.07 4.62
N VAL A 406 7.03 -10.05 5.80
CA VAL A 406 8.23 -10.83 6.09
C VAL A 406 7.77 -12.09 6.80
N VAL A 407 8.12 -13.26 6.27
CA VAL A 407 7.67 -14.53 6.84
C VAL A 407 8.76 -15.15 7.71
N ASP A 408 8.33 -15.84 8.77
CA ASP A 408 9.22 -16.49 9.73
C ASP A 408 9.89 -17.77 9.18
N ARG A 409 10.61 -18.50 10.05
CA ARG A 409 11.28 -19.78 9.73
C ARG A 409 10.32 -20.86 9.20
N ALA A 410 9.05 -20.81 9.60
CA ALA A 410 8.03 -21.73 9.14
C ALA A 410 7.33 -21.24 7.85
N GLY A 411 7.75 -20.10 7.30
CA GLY A 411 7.15 -19.49 6.11
C GLY A 411 5.82 -18.82 6.39
N LYS A 412 5.60 -18.32 7.63
CA LYS A 412 4.30 -17.79 8.06
C LYS A 412 4.38 -16.33 8.45
N TRP A 413 3.30 -15.62 8.22
CA TRP A 413 3.07 -14.28 8.76
C TRP A 413 2.31 -14.40 10.07
N SER A 414 2.72 -13.61 11.06
CA SER A 414 1.99 -13.44 12.31
C SER A 414 2.01 -11.98 12.74
N THR A 415 0.92 -11.53 13.32
CA THR A 415 0.85 -10.24 14.01
C THR A 415 1.41 -10.38 15.42
N LYS A 416 1.92 -9.29 16.00
CA LYS A 416 2.35 -9.33 17.40
C LYS A 416 1.22 -9.88 18.31
N PRO A 417 1.53 -10.80 19.25
CA PRO A 417 0.73 -10.92 20.45
C PRO A 417 0.78 -9.56 21.16
N GLN A 418 -0.36 -8.89 21.32
CA GLN A 418 -0.42 -7.60 22.01
C GLN A 418 -0.27 -7.84 23.52
N ARG A 419 0.52 -7.00 24.18
CA ARG A 419 0.97 -7.20 25.57
C ARG A 419 0.56 -6.02 26.46
N LEU A 420 0.09 -6.29 27.67
CA LEU A 420 -0.24 -5.27 28.68
C LEU A 420 1.02 -4.71 29.35
N THR A 421 2.12 -5.46 29.32
CA THR A 421 3.44 -5.04 29.80
C THR A 421 4.48 -5.20 28.69
N THR A 422 5.69 -4.67 28.90
CA THR A 422 6.85 -4.87 28.00
C THR A 422 7.34 -6.33 27.89
N ASP A 423 6.79 -7.28 28.65
CA ASP A 423 7.24 -8.67 28.72
C ASP A 423 6.66 -9.56 27.60
N ARG A 424 7.15 -10.81 27.46
CA ARG A 424 6.84 -11.70 26.34
C ARG A 424 5.34 -11.93 26.07
N VAL A 425 4.58 -12.24 27.12
CA VAL A 425 3.14 -12.50 27.15
C VAL A 425 2.65 -12.20 28.57
N THR A 426 1.44 -11.66 28.73
CA THR A 426 0.82 -11.40 30.04
C THR A 426 -0.45 -12.23 30.23
N LEU A 427 -0.58 -12.84 31.40
CA LEU A 427 -1.82 -13.46 31.85
C LEU A 427 -2.61 -12.45 32.67
N VAL A 428 -3.90 -12.34 32.35
CA VAL A 428 -4.84 -11.44 33.03
C VAL A 428 -5.76 -12.30 33.87
N SER A 429 -5.80 -12.04 35.16
CA SER A 429 -6.67 -12.77 36.09
C SER A 429 -7.31 -11.83 37.08
N ARG A 430 -8.32 -12.32 37.80
CA ARG A 430 -8.97 -11.61 38.90
C ARG A 430 -8.96 -12.51 40.11
N ASP A 431 -8.71 -11.99 41.30
CA ASP A 431 -8.79 -12.81 42.53
C ASP A 431 -10.23 -12.85 43.10
N GLY A 432 -10.42 -13.63 44.16
CA GLY A 432 -11.73 -13.75 44.82
C GLY A 432 -12.24 -12.47 45.49
N ALA A 433 -11.39 -11.47 45.69
CA ALA A 433 -11.75 -10.15 46.22
C ALA A 433 -12.08 -9.14 45.09
N GLY A 434 -11.96 -9.55 43.82
CA GLY A 434 -12.19 -8.67 42.69
C GLY A 434 -11.00 -7.76 42.35
N THR A 435 -9.78 -8.15 42.73
CA THR A 435 -8.54 -7.47 42.33
C THR A 435 -8.07 -8.03 41.00
N LEU A 436 -7.82 -7.15 40.01
CA LEU A 436 -7.17 -7.50 38.76
C LEU A 436 -5.68 -7.75 38.98
N LEU A 437 -5.20 -8.86 38.44
CA LEU A 437 -3.80 -9.29 38.46
C LEU A 437 -3.30 -9.40 37.02
N VAL A 438 -2.16 -8.76 36.73
CA VAL A 438 -1.46 -8.88 35.44
C VAL A 438 -0.11 -9.53 35.70
N ASN A 439 0.02 -10.78 35.26
CA ASN A 439 1.17 -11.61 35.52
C ASN A 439 2.02 -11.80 34.26
N PRO A 440 3.34 -11.51 34.32
CA PRO A 440 4.22 -11.77 33.20
C PRO A 440 4.55 -13.26 33.10
N VAL A 441 4.57 -13.78 31.87
CA VAL A 441 5.21 -15.07 31.59
C VAL A 441 6.72 -14.86 31.65
N THR A 442 7.36 -15.47 32.65
CA THR A 442 8.81 -15.31 32.91
C THR A 442 9.65 -16.37 32.20
N SER A 443 9.06 -17.52 31.88
CA SER A 443 9.69 -18.56 31.06
C SER A 443 8.65 -19.43 30.36
N ALA A 444 9.09 -20.36 29.51
CA ALA A 444 8.22 -21.33 28.83
C ALA A 444 7.40 -22.23 29.79
N THR A 445 7.77 -22.26 31.07
CA THR A 445 7.12 -23.09 32.11
C THR A 445 6.77 -22.31 33.38
N ALA A 446 6.93 -20.98 33.39
CA ALA A 446 6.72 -20.19 34.60
C ALA A 446 5.99 -18.86 34.33
N VAL A 447 5.09 -18.54 35.25
CA VAL A 447 4.39 -17.26 35.36
C VAL A 447 4.85 -16.60 36.65
N GLY A 448 5.41 -15.40 36.54
CA GLY A 448 5.92 -14.65 37.68
C GLY A 448 4.83 -13.95 38.49
N ALA A 449 5.22 -13.43 39.64
CA ALA A 449 4.38 -12.58 40.48
C ALA A 449 3.76 -11.42 39.69
N PRO A 450 2.53 -10.98 40.05
CA PRO A 450 1.81 -9.97 39.28
C PRO A 450 2.53 -8.63 39.35
N ARG A 451 2.75 -8.01 38.18
CA ARG A 451 3.28 -6.64 38.09
C ARG A 451 2.23 -5.60 38.46
N THR A 452 0.96 -5.96 38.27
CA THR A 452 -0.17 -5.09 38.58
C THR A 452 -1.12 -5.80 39.52
N ARG A 453 -1.51 -5.08 40.57
CA ARG A 453 -2.59 -5.42 41.48
C ARG A 453 -3.51 -4.21 41.59
N GLN A 454 -4.70 -4.29 41.01
CA GLN A 454 -5.64 -3.17 41.01
C GLN A 454 -7.01 -3.62 41.49
N SER A 455 -7.52 -3.00 42.56
CA SER A 455 -8.83 -3.30 43.13
C SER A 455 -9.96 -2.65 42.31
N GLY A 456 -11.21 -3.03 42.61
CA GLY A 456 -12.40 -2.40 42.00
C GLY A 456 -12.96 -3.13 40.77
N TYR A 457 -12.48 -4.34 40.47
CA TYR A 457 -12.95 -5.14 39.33
C TYR A 457 -13.99 -6.20 39.73
N GLY A 458 -14.42 -6.24 41.00
CA GLY A 458 -15.39 -7.22 41.49
C GLY A 458 -16.83 -7.03 40.96
N SER A 459 -17.17 -5.85 40.44
CA SER A 459 -18.49 -5.54 39.89
C SER A 459 -18.68 -5.97 38.44
N TYR A 460 -17.60 -6.21 37.70
CA TYR A 460 -17.68 -6.71 36.33
C TYR A 460 -18.02 -8.20 36.32
N ARG A 461 -18.76 -8.67 35.31
CA ARG A 461 -18.99 -10.10 35.13
C ARG A 461 -17.71 -10.76 34.65
N GLU A 462 -17.23 -10.34 33.48
CA GLU A 462 -15.99 -10.82 32.87
C GLU A 462 -15.08 -9.63 32.52
N VAL A 463 -13.77 -9.88 32.55
CA VAL A 463 -12.73 -8.96 32.08
C VAL A 463 -11.80 -9.78 31.20
N VAL A 464 -11.70 -9.42 29.93
CA VAL A 464 -10.90 -10.13 28.93
C VAL A 464 -9.88 -9.23 28.30
N ALA A 465 -8.74 -9.79 27.90
CA ALA A 465 -7.84 -9.09 27.01
C ALA A 465 -8.48 -9.00 25.63
N VAL A 466 -8.47 -7.80 25.03
CA VAL A 466 -9.06 -7.57 23.70
C VAL A 466 -8.01 -7.25 22.64
N GLY A 467 -6.79 -6.89 23.06
CA GLY A 467 -5.79 -6.34 22.17
C GLY A 467 -5.82 -4.81 22.19
N ASP A 468 -5.21 -4.18 21.20
CA ASP A 468 -5.08 -2.73 21.03
C ASP A 468 -6.35 -2.15 20.42
N TRP A 469 -7.37 -2.00 21.24
CA TRP A 469 -8.71 -1.57 20.83
C TRP A 469 -8.75 -0.09 20.52
N ASP A 470 -7.88 0.72 21.13
CA ASP A 470 -7.80 2.15 20.90
C ASP A 470 -6.67 2.64 19.98
N GLY A 471 -5.78 1.73 19.55
CA GLY A 471 -4.77 2.00 18.55
C GLY A 471 -3.49 2.64 19.13
N ASP A 472 -3.33 2.66 20.45
CA ASP A 472 -2.16 3.24 21.11
C ASP A 472 -0.92 2.30 21.13
N ALA A 473 -1.03 1.12 20.51
CA ALA A 473 -0.02 0.06 20.45
C ALA A 473 0.21 -0.68 21.78
N HIS A 474 -0.68 -0.54 22.75
CA HIS A 474 -0.72 -1.29 23.98
C HIS A 474 -1.90 -2.27 23.98
N GLN A 475 -1.86 -3.27 24.85
CA GLN A 475 -2.98 -4.20 24.99
C GLN A 475 -3.99 -3.62 25.97
N ASP A 476 -5.24 -3.58 25.54
CA ASP A 476 -6.38 -3.19 26.35
C ASP A 476 -7.12 -4.39 26.91
N LEU A 477 -7.96 -4.09 27.91
CA LEU A 477 -8.95 -5.00 28.41
C LEU A 477 -10.36 -4.54 28.00
N MET A 478 -11.27 -5.50 27.93
CA MET A 478 -12.69 -5.25 27.83
C MET A 478 -13.37 -5.86 29.05
N ALA A 479 -14.12 -5.05 29.77
CA ALA A 479 -15.00 -5.51 30.82
C ALA A 479 -16.46 -5.48 30.36
N HIS A 480 -17.30 -6.32 30.95
CA HIS A 480 -18.74 -6.16 30.78
C HIS A 480 -19.51 -6.31 32.10
N THR A 481 -20.59 -5.53 32.23
CA THR A 481 -21.48 -5.56 33.41
C THR A 481 -22.68 -6.49 33.21
N GLY A 482 -22.81 -7.10 32.03
CA GLY A 482 -24.02 -7.77 31.56
C GLY A 482 -24.85 -6.88 30.64
N GLU A 483 -24.87 -5.56 30.86
CA GLU A 483 -25.58 -4.59 30.01
C GLU A 483 -24.65 -3.74 29.15
N ARG A 484 -23.51 -3.34 29.70
CA ARG A 484 -22.53 -2.45 29.05
C ARG A 484 -21.21 -3.17 28.83
N LEU A 485 -20.57 -2.85 27.70
CA LEU A 485 -19.16 -3.13 27.41
C LEU A 485 -18.35 -1.89 27.76
N LEU A 486 -17.26 -2.09 28.48
CA LEU A 486 -16.39 -1.03 28.95
C LEU A 486 -14.96 -1.34 28.50
N LEU A 487 -14.40 -0.47 27.65
CA LEU A 487 -12.99 -0.48 27.34
C LEU A 487 -12.20 -0.04 28.57
N LEU A 488 -11.11 -0.74 28.81
CA LEU A 488 -10.18 -0.48 29.88
C LEU A 488 -8.78 -0.29 29.25
N PRO A 489 -8.39 0.96 28.93
CA PRO A 489 -7.17 1.25 28.19
C PRO A 489 -5.91 0.79 28.93
N GLY A 490 -4.99 0.11 28.26
CA GLY A 490 -3.72 -0.31 28.82
C GLY A 490 -2.63 0.75 28.62
N ASP A 491 -1.75 0.97 29.59
CA ASP A 491 -0.64 1.94 29.44
C ASP A 491 0.67 1.30 28.94
N GLY A 492 0.65 0.01 28.60
CA GLY A 492 1.84 -0.76 28.20
C GLY A 492 2.88 -1.00 29.31
N ALA A 493 2.70 -0.39 30.48
CA ALA A 493 3.50 -0.60 31.70
C ALA A 493 2.78 -1.53 32.71
N GLY A 494 1.61 -2.05 32.33
CA GLY A 494 0.80 -2.98 33.11
C GLY A 494 -0.36 -2.33 33.84
N LYS A 495 -0.51 -0.99 33.83
CA LYS A 495 -1.66 -0.34 34.46
C LYS A 495 -2.81 -0.25 33.47
N VAL A 496 -4.00 -0.23 34.05
CA VAL A 496 -5.26 -0.12 33.33
C VAL A 496 -5.92 1.20 33.71
N GLY A 497 -6.26 1.95 32.67
CA GLY A 497 -6.86 3.27 32.74
C GLY A 497 -8.31 3.26 33.21
N ARG A 498 -8.95 4.43 33.14
CA ARG A 498 -10.35 4.58 33.52
C ARG A 498 -11.27 3.88 32.51
N PRO A 499 -12.34 3.19 32.95
CA PRO A 499 -13.29 2.54 32.04
C PRO A 499 -13.98 3.55 31.11
N VAL A 500 -14.11 3.19 29.83
CA VAL A 500 -14.79 3.95 28.78
C VAL A 500 -15.95 3.10 28.23
N ASP A 501 -17.17 3.64 28.22
CA ASP A 501 -18.35 2.92 27.70
C ASP A 501 -18.28 2.82 26.17
N VAL A 502 -18.28 1.58 25.65
CA VAL A 502 -18.26 1.29 24.21
C VAL A 502 -19.58 0.72 23.70
N GLY A 503 -20.63 0.73 24.53
CA GLY A 503 -22.01 0.43 24.17
C GLY A 503 -22.59 -0.81 24.83
N GLY A 504 -23.79 -1.20 24.38
CA GLY A 504 -24.52 -2.34 24.93
C GLY A 504 -23.90 -3.71 24.57
N THR A 505 -24.14 -4.72 25.39
CA THR A 505 -23.51 -6.05 25.26
C THR A 505 -24.23 -7.00 24.31
N HIS A 506 -25.54 -6.84 24.04
CA HIS A 506 -26.42 -7.94 23.55
C HIS A 506 -26.69 -9.02 24.60
N ARG A 507 -26.63 -8.69 25.89
CA ARG A 507 -26.84 -9.62 27.02
C ARG A 507 -25.90 -10.82 26.95
N LEU A 508 -24.60 -10.56 26.84
CA LEU A 508 -23.58 -11.61 26.76
C LEU A 508 -23.45 -12.35 28.07
N ARG A 509 -23.39 -13.67 27.94
CA ARG A 509 -22.99 -14.61 28.97
C ARG A 509 -21.50 -14.90 28.94
N LEU A 510 -20.90 -14.94 27.75
CA LEU A 510 -19.48 -15.18 27.52
C LEU A 510 -18.94 -14.12 26.56
N LEU A 511 -17.72 -13.66 26.79
CA LEU A 511 -17.02 -12.70 25.97
C LEU A 511 -15.55 -13.11 25.83
N THR A 512 -14.93 -12.84 24.68
CA THR A 512 -13.49 -13.00 24.53
C THR A 512 -12.94 -12.06 23.47
N GLY A 513 -11.69 -11.61 23.65
CA GLY A 513 -10.92 -10.99 22.57
C GLY A 513 -10.65 -12.03 21.49
N ALA A 514 -10.96 -11.68 20.24
CA ALA A 514 -10.81 -12.59 19.11
C ALA A 514 -9.69 -12.16 18.16
N GLY A 515 -8.94 -11.11 18.48
CA GLY A 515 -8.04 -10.48 17.51
C GLY A 515 -8.83 -9.87 16.35
N ASP A 516 -8.16 -9.62 15.24
CA ASP A 516 -8.75 -9.06 14.01
C ASP A 516 -9.52 -10.15 13.25
N TRP A 517 -10.74 -10.42 13.70
CA TRP A 517 -11.56 -11.52 13.22
C TRP A 517 -12.02 -11.25 11.80
N ASP A 518 -12.48 -10.04 11.50
CA ASP A 518 -13.00 -9.72 10.17
C ASP A 518 -11.90 -9.40 9.12
N GLY A 519 -10.68 -9.09 9.57
CA GLY A 519 -9.53 -8.76 8.73
C GLY A 519 -9.49 -7.29 8.32
N ASP A 520 -10.17 -6.40 9.05
CA ASP A 520 -10.15 -4.96 8.86
C ASP A 520 -8.96 -4.25 9.54
N GLY A 521 -8.15 -5.02 10.28
CA GLY A 521 -6.94 -4.52 10.92
C GLY A 521 -7.14 -4.05 12.37
N THR A 522 -8.36 -4.05 12.88
CA THR A 522 -8.69 -3.69 14.27
C THR A 522 -9.04 -4.93 15.08
N PRO A 523 -8.78 -4.97 16.40
CA PRO A 523 -9.18 -6.11 17.19
C PRO A 523 -10.70 -6.15 17.39
N ASP A 524 -11.23 -7.35 17.39
CA ASP A 524 -12.63 -7.67 17.57
C ASP A 524 -12.86 -8.50 18.84
N LEU A 525 -14.11 -8.52 19.27
CA LEU A 525 -14.61 -9.41 20.30
C LEU A 525 -15.56 -10.44 19.70
N ILE A 526 -15.53 -11.65 20.26
CA ILE A 526 -16.56 -12.66 20.03
C ILE A 526 -17.28 -12.91 21.35
N GLY A 527 -18.60 -12.95 21.31
CA GLY A 527 -19.42 -13.18 22.50
C GLY A 527 -20.60 -14.11 22.24
N ILE A 528 -21.09 -14.76 23.30
CA ILE A 528 -22.30 -15.57 23.25
C ILE A 528 -23.35 -14.93 24.15
N SER A 529 -24.49 -14.58 23.56
CA SER A 529 -25.65 -14.02 24.26
C SER A 529 -26.38 -15.05 25.13
N ASP A 530 -27.20 -14.60 26.09
CA ASP A 530 -28.09 -15.44 26.89
C ASP A 530 -29.03 -16.30 26.03
N ALA A 531 -29.39 -15.83 24.83
CA ALA A 531 -30.19 -16.57 23.86
C ALA A 531 -29.39 -17.66 23.09
N GLY A 532 -28.09 -17.77 23.32
CA GLY A 532 -27.22 -18.73 22.65
C GLY A 532 -26.79 -18.31 21.24
N ASN A 533 -26.87 -17.03 20.88
CA ASN A 533 -26.34 -16.51 19.62
C ASN A 533 -24.89 -16.06 19.77
N LEU A 534 -24.04 -16.44 18.81
CA LEU A 534 -22.67 -15.99 18.65
C LEU A 534 -22.65 -14.64 17.94
N TRP A 535 -21.99 -13.66 18.53
CA TRP A 535 -21.85 -12.30 18.03
C TRP A 535 -20.39 -11.95 17.81
N LEU A 536 -20.14 -11.29 16.69
CA LEU A 536 -18.93 -10.51 16.43
C LEU A 536 -19.21 -9.06 16.78
N ILE A 537 -18.38 -8.48 17.64
CA ILE A 537 -18.44 -7.08 18.03
C ILE A 537 -17.17 -6.43 17.54
N ARG A 538 -17.31 -5.52 16.58
CA ARG A 538 -16.17 -5.02 15.83
C ARG A 538 -15.63 -3.73 16.41
N GLY A 539 -14.32 -3.69 16.59
CA GLY A 539 -13.62 -2.47 16.97
C GLY A 539 -13.66 -1.44 15.84
N ASN A 540 -13.34 -0.20 16.17
CA ASN A 540 -12.99 0.81 15.16
C ASN A 540 -11.52 1.24 15.24
N GLY A 541 -10.74 0.66 16.17
CA GLY A 541 -9.33 0.96 16.37
C GLY A 541 -9.04 2.35 16.93
N THR A 542 -10.03 3.02 17.53
CA THR A 542 -9.91 4.36 18.15
C THR A 542 -10.58 4.43 19.51
N GLY A 543 -10.87 3.28 20.12
CA GLY A 543 -11.44 3.19 21.46
C GLY A 543 -12.95 2.98 21.48
N ALA A 544 -13.62 2.98 20.32
CA ALA A 544 -15.06 2.76 20.22
C ALA A 544 -15.42 1.49 19.44
N ARG A 545 -16.64 1.00 19.65
CA ARG A 545 -17.23 -0.06 18.84
C ARG A 545 -17.67 0.51 17.49
N ARG A 546 -17.35 -0.17 16.40
CA ARG A 546 -17.94 0.12 15.07
C ARG A 546 -19.39 -0.34 15.02
N ASP A 547 -19.60 -1.65 15.15
CA ASP A 547 -20.92 -2.28 15.07
C ASP A 547 -20.90 -3.70 15.67
N SER A 548 -21.98 -4.45 15.50
CA SER A 548 -22.08 -5.85 15.92
C SER A 548 -22.85 -6.67 14.92
N VAL A 549 -22.40 -7.89 14.67
CA VAL A 549 -22.94 -8.81 13.67
C VAL A 549 -23.17 -10.16 14.31
N MET A 550 -24.36 -10.74 14.14
CA MET A 550 -24.62 -12.11 14.59
C MET A 550 -23.95 -13.08 13.62
N LEU A 551 -23.03 -13.89 14.11
CA LEU A 551 -22.31 -14.86 13.29
C LEU A 551 -23.10 -16.17 13.12
N ALA A 552 -23.70 -16.67 14.20
CA ALA A 552 -24.42 -17.95 14.17
C ALA A 552 -25.34 -18.13 15.40
N PRO A 553 -26.50 -18.81 15.26
CA PRO A 553 -27.29 -19.30 16.40
C PRO A 553 -26.74 -20.63 16.94
N GLY A 554 -27.30 -21.12 18.06
CA GLY A 554 -27.07 -22.50 18.55
C GLY A 554 -25.82 -22.71 19.40
N TRP A 555 -25.24 -21.64 19.95
CA TRP A 555 -24.04 -21.67 20.79
C TRP A 555 -24.33 -21.74 22.30
N GLY A 556 -25.59 -21.84 22.71
CA GLY A 556 -25.99 -21.84 24.13
C GLY A 556 -25.34 -22.93 24.99
N SER A 557 -24.98 -24.08 24.41
CA SER A 557 -24.32 -25.20 25.10
C SER A 557 -22.82 -25.01 25.37
N VAL A 558 -22.21 -23.94 24.84
CA VAL A 558 -20.78 -23.67 25.01
C VAL A 558 -20.51 -23.18 26.42
N ALA A 559 -19.80 -23.95 27.22
CA ALA A 559 -19.50 -23.62 28.61
C ALA A 559 -18.31 -22.65 28.77
N ALA A 560 -17.40 -22.59 27.80
CA ALA A 560 -16.30 -21.63 27.75
C ALA A 560 -15.93 -21.30 26.30
N LEU A 561 -15.60 -20.04 26.04
CA LEU A 561 -15.22 -19.51 24.73
C LEU A 561 -13.98 -18.64 24.90
N HIS A 562 -12.91 -18.89 24.15
CA HIS A 562 -11.69 -18.09 24.24
C HIS A 562 -11.03 -17.89 22.88
N GLY A 563 -10.61 -16.66 22.55
CA GLY A 563 -9.69 -16.41 21.46
C GLY A 563 -8.32 -16.99 21.76
N VAL A 564 -7.68 -17.56 20.75
CA VAL A 564 -6.36 -18.20 20.87
C VAL A 564 -5.34 -17.64 19.89
N GLY A 565 -5.71 -16.67 19.05
CA GLY A 565 -4.89 -16.22 17.93
C GLY A 565 -4.93 -17.23 16.78
N ASP A 566 -3.96 -17.15 15.85
CA ASP A 566 -3.90 -17.99 14.64
C ASP A 566 -3.32 -19.38 14.95
N LEU A 567 -4.14 -20.26 15.54
CA LEU A 567 -3.74 -21.61 15.91
C LEU A 567 -3.70 -22.52 14.68
N ASP A 568 -4.68 -22.42 13.78
CA ASP A 568 -4.81 -23.23 12.58
C ASP A 568 -3.87 -22.80 11.45
N ARG A 569 -3.27 -21.61 11.61
CA ARG A 569 -2.18 -21.10 10.83
C ARG A 569 -2.62 -20.56 9.45
N ASP A 570 -3.88 -20.16 9.28
CA ASP A 570 -4.43 -19.60 8.04
C ASP A 570 -4.20 -18.08 7.89
N GLY A 571 -3.68 -17.42 8.92
CA GLY A 571 -3.41 -15.98 8.96
C GLY A 571 -4.60 -15.14 9.44
N ARG A 572 -5.65 -15.77 9.98
CA ARG A 572 -6.74 -15.14 10.72
C ARG A 572 -6.71 -15.65 12.16
N PRO A 573 -7.30 -14.92 13.11
CA PRO A 573 -7.38 -15.42 14.47
C PRO A 573 -8.50 -16.47 14.62
N ASP A 574 -8.31 -17.36 15.57
CA ASP A 574 -9.21 -18.44 15.92
C ASP A 574 -9.79 -18.28 17.33
N VAL A 575 -10.90 -18.97 17.56
CA VAL A 575 -11.46 -19.18 18.90
C VAL A 575 -11.61 -20.67 19.20
N VAL A 576 -11.45 -21.03 20.46
CA VAL A 576 -11.80 -22.35 20.98
C VAL A 576 -13.09 -22.30 21.80
N ALA A 577 -13.90 -23.33 21.66
CA ALA A 577 -15.16 -23.49 22.36
C ALA A 577 -15.20 -24.83 23.10
N ARG A 578 -15.54 -24.80 24.39
CA ARG A 578 -15.69 -25.99 25.22
C ARG A 578 -17.16 -26.34 25.40
N ARG A 579 -17.55 -27.58 25.09
CA ARG A 579 -18.88 -28.16 25.34
C ARG A 579 -18.73 -29.39 26.22
N GLY A 580 -19.01 -29.24 27.51
CA GLY A 580 -18.74 -30.28 28.50
C GLY A 580 -17.26 -30.63 28.56
N ASP A 581 -16.93 -31.86 28.20
CA ASP A 581 -15.56 -32.39 28.19
C ASP A 581 -14.81 -32.17 26.87
N ASN A 582 -15.50 -31.78 25.80
CA ASN A 582 -14.93 -31.60 24.46
C ASN A 582 -14.47 -30.16 24.23
N LEU A 583 -13.31 -30.01 23.58
CA LEU A 583 -12.81 -28.74 23.06
C LEU A 583 -12.80 -28.76 21.54
N SER A 584 -13.27 -27.69 20.90
CA SER A 584 -13.21 -27.50 19.45
C SER A 584 -12.60 -26.17 19.06
N LEU A 585 -11.83 -26.15 17.97
CA LEU A 585 -11.36 -24.95 17.29
C LEU A 585 -12.39 -24.49 16.26
N HIS A 586 -12.51 -23.17 16.13
CA HIS A 586 -13.34 -22.50 15.15
C HIS A 586 -12.56 -21.35 14.51
N THR A 587 -12.47 -21.37 13.19
CA THR A 587 -11.67 -20.42 12.41
C THR A 587 -12.52 -19.26 11.92
N SER A 588 -11.89 -18.12 11.66
CA SER A 588 -12.61 -16.97 11.10
C SER A 588 -12.81 -17.13 9.58
N THR A 589 -13.98 -16.68 9.11
CA THR A 589 -14.24 -16.46 7.67
C THR A 589 -14.41 -14.99 7.32
N GLY A 590 -14.06 -14.09 8.24
CA GLY A 590 -14.30 -12.65 8.15
C GLY A 590 -15.60 -12.26 8.87
N THR A 591 -16.74 -12.58 8.26
CA THR A 591 -18.08 -12.27 8.82
C THR A 591 -18.84 -13.51 9.29
N GLY A 592 -18.16 -14.63 9.45
CA GLY A 592 -18.74 -15.91 9.86
C GLY A 592 -17.74 -16.75 10.65
N VAL A 593 -18.18 -17.93 11.06
CA VAL A 593 -17.37 -18.91 11.80
C VAL A 593 -17.26 -20.22 11.00
N GLY A 594 -16.04 -20.74 10.88
CA GLY A 594 -15.74 -21.98 10.20
C GLY A 594 -16.28 -23.23 10.92
N PRO A 595 -16.24 -24.39 10.25
CA PRO A 595 -16.69 -25.65 10.84
C PRO A 595 -15.87 -26.03 12.08
N ALA A 596 -16.52 -26.66 13.04
CA ALA A 596 -15.88 -27.08 14.29
C ALA A 596 -14.84 -28.18 14.03
N ARG A 597 -13.61 -27.98 14.52
CA ARG A 597 -12.55 -28.99 14.50
C ARG A 597 -12.22 -29.44 15.92
N GLY A 598 -12.37 -30.73 16.20
CA GLY A 598 -12.09 -31.27 17.54
C GLY A 598 -10.61 -31.14 17.95
N LEU A 599 -10.38 -30.67 19.18
CA LEU A 599 -9.07 -30.59 19.85
C LEU A 599 -8.92 -31.61 21.00
N GLY A 600 -9.91 -32.48 21.19
CA GLY A 600 -9.87 -33.61 22.13
C GLY A 600 -10.83 -33.46 23.32
N THR A 601 -10.73 -34.43 24.24
CA THR A 601 -11.52 -34.58 25.47
C THR A 601 -10.68 -34.27 26.72
N GLY A 602 -11.27 -34.35 27.91
CA GLY A 602 -10.60 -34.10 29.19
C GLY A 602 -10.59 -32.63 29.61
N TRP A 603 -11.44 -31.79 29.02
CA TRP A 603 -11.50 -30.35 29.29
C TRP A 603 -12.55 -29.95 30.32
N SER A 604 -13.36 -30.90 30.80
CA SER A 604 -14.45 -30.61 31.74
C SER A 604 -13.95 -29.85 32.97
N GLY A 605 -14.68 -28.79 33.33
CA GLY A 605 -14.37 -27.95 34.49
C GLY A 605 -13.08 -27.13 34.41
N LYS A 606 -12.39 -27.11 33.26
CA LYS A 606 -11.21 -26.25 33.07
C LYS A 606 -11.59 -24.85 32.65
N THR A 607 -10.93 -23.86 33.22
CA THR A 607 -10.89 -22.50 32.69
C THR A 607 -9.77 -22.40 31.66
N LEU A 608 -9.98 -21.61 30.61
CA LEU A 608 -9.08 -21.49 29.47
C LEU A 608 -8.61 -20.03 29.36
N GLN A 609 -7.43 -19.82 28.75
CA GLN A 609 -6.94 -18.52 28.27
C GLN A 609 -6.08 -18.75 27.03
N GLY A 610 -6.22 -17.90 26.01
CA GLY A 610 -5.35 -17.89 24.83
C GLY A 610 -4.45 -16.66 24.82
N PRO A 611 -3.39 -16.63 25.63
CA PRO A 611 -2.59 -15.42 25.83
C PRO A 611 -1.56 -15.18 24.71
N GLY A 612 -1.46 -16.07 23.72
CA GLY A 612 -0.46 -16.03 22.66
C GLY A 612 0.68 -17.05 22.90
N ASP A 613 1.87 -16.73 22.40
CA ASP A 613 3.05 -17.61 22.45
C ASP A 613 3.76 -17.58 23.83
N VAL A 614 3.21 -18.36 24.76
CA VAL A 614 3.72 -18.53 26.14
C VAL A 614 5.07 -19.24 26.11
N THR A 615 5.23 -20.25 25.28
CA THR A 615 6.44 -21.10 25.26
C THR A 615 7.63 -20.41 24.57
N GLY A 616 7.39 -19.60 23.56
CA GLY A 616 8.39 -18.84 22.81
C GLY A 616 8.88 -19.53 21.57
N ASP A 617 8.11 -20.50 21.10
CA ASP A 617 8.44 -21.32 19.94
C ASP A 617 7.88 -20.73 18.63
N GLY A 618 7.19 -19.60 18.71
CA GLY A 618 6.59 -18.90 17.59
C GLY A 618 5.16 -19.34 17.28
N TYR A 619 4.56 -20.24 18.07
CA TYR A 619 3.17 -20.66 17.92
C TYR A 619 2.30 -20.12 19.05
N VAL A 620 1.02 -19.88 18.76
CA VAL A 620 0.08 -19.49 19.80
C VAL A 620 -0.26 -20.69 20.68
N ASP A 621 -0.32 -20.46 21.99
CA ASP A 621 -0.55 -21.49 22.99
C ASP A 621 -1.91 -21.32 23.66
N LEU A 622 -2.42 -22.42 24.21
CA LEU A 622 -3.58 -22.41 25.09
C LEU A 622 -3.14 -22.68 26.53
N VAL A 623 -3.59 -21.85 27.47
CA VAL A 623 -3.40 -22.06 28.90
C VAL A 623 -4.71 -22.57 29.51
N SER A 624 -4.60 -23.54 30.41
CA SER A 624 -5.74 -24.06 31.16
C SER A 624 -5.47 -24.14 32.65
N ARG A 625 -6.52 -24.01 33.45
CA ARG A 625 -6.49 -24.26 34.89
C ARG A 625 -7.53 -25.33 35.24
N SER A 626 -7.12 -26.36 35.97
CA SER A 626 -8.06 -27.36 36.52
C SER A 626 -8.87 -26.78 37.69
N SER A 627 -9.97 -27.45 38.05
CA SER A 627 -10.73 -27.17 39.27
C SER A 627 -9.89 -27.30 40.55
N SER A 628 -8.90 -28.19 40.54
CA SER A 628 -7.89 -28.33 41.62
C SER A 628 -6.82 -27.23 41.62
N GLY A 629 -6.91 -26.25 40.70
CA GLY A 629 -6.04 -25.08 40.65
C GLY A 629 -4.73 -25.28 39.89
N VAL A 630 -4.50 -26.43 39.27
CA VAL A 630 -3.27 -26.73 38.52
C VAL A 630 -3.30 -26.06 37.15
N TRP A 631 -2.26 -25.29 36.86
CA TRP A 631 -2.08 -24.59 35.60
C TRP A 631 -1.26 -25.42 34.61
N ARG A 632 -1.69 -25.41 33.34
CA ARG A 632 -0.96 -26.06 32.25
C ARG A 632 -0.96 -25.20 30.99
N VAL A 633 0.17 -25.17 30.30
CA VAL A 633 0.29 -24.67 28.93
C VAL A 633 0.15 -25.85 27.96
N HIS A 634 -0.60 -25.64 26.89
CA HIS A 634 -0.80 -26.56 25.79
C HIS A 634 -0.17 -25.90 24.56
N PRO A 635 1.07 -26.28 24.20
CA PRO A 635 1.81 -25.59 23.17
C PRO A 635 1.12 -25.69 21.81
N GLY A 636 1.12 -24.60 21.03
CA GLY A 636 0.79 -24.66 19.61
C GLY A 636 1.78 -25.54 18.85
N THR A 637 1.39 -26.00 17.66
CA THR A 637 2.28 -26.81 16.82
C THR A 637 2.24 -26.34 15.38
N SER A 638 3.28 -26.70 14.63
CA SER A 638 3.34 -26.48 13.20
C SER A 638 2.24 -27.19 12.40
N ALA A 639 1.51 -28.13 13.00
CA ALA A 639 0.36 -28.79 12.37
C ALA A 639 -0.99 -28.09 12.65
N GLY A 640 -0.96 -26.95 13.33
CA GLY A 640 -2.17 -26.24 13.76
C GLY A 640 -2.98 -27.02 14.80
N ARG A 641 -2.29 -27.68 15.75
CA ARG A 641 -2.87 -28.47 16.84
C ARG A 641 -2.23 -28.10 18.17
N LEU A 642 -2.88 -28.47 19.27
CA LEU A 642 -2.28 -28.41 20.59
C LEU A 642 -1.37 -29.63 20.82
N GLY A 643 -0.15 -29.37 21.28
CA GLY A 643 0.84 -30.36 21.66
C GLY A 643 0.68 -30.87 23.09
N ALA A 644 1.64 -31.67 23.54
CA ALA A 644 1.63 -32.23 24.89
C ALA A 644 1.71 -31.14 25.96
N SER A 645 0.72 -31.12 26.85
CA SER A 645 0.62 -30.10 27.89
C SER A 645 1.71 -30.19 28.95
N ARG A 646 2.17 -29.04 29.43
CA ARG A 646 3.19 -28.91 30.49
C ARG A 646 2.60 -28.17 31.67
N ALA A 647 2.99 -28.55 32.89
CA ALA A 647 2.60 -27.79 34.08
C ALA A 647 3.27 -26.41 34.05
N LEU A 648 2.51 -25.38 34.42
CA LEU A 648 3.03 -24.04 34.64
C LEU A 648 3.25 -23.85 36.14
N THR A 649 4.46 -23.47 36.51
CA THR A 649 4.73 -22.95 37.87
C THR A 649 4.20 -21.52 37.92
N VAL A 650 3.38 -21.22 38.92
CA VAL A 650 2.65 -19.94 38.98
C VAL A 650 2.85 -19.31 40.36
N GLU A 651 3.50 -18.15 40.38
CA GLU A 651 3.63 -17.34 41.58
C GLU A 651 2.41 -16.40 41.70
N ASP A 652 1.58 -16.64 42.72
CA ASP A 652 0.58 -15.69 43.22
C ASP A 652 -0.40 -15.12 42.15
N MET A 653 -1.21 -16.01 41.54
CA MET A 653 -2.24 -15.64 40.53
C MET A 653 -3.68 -15.56 41.06
N GLY A 654 -3.88 -15.38 42.36
CA GLY A 654 -5.23 -15.33 42.94
C GLY A 654 -5.99 -16.66 42.80
N THR A 655 -7.04 -16.83 43.60
CA THR A 655 -7.67 -18.14 43.82
C THR A 655 -8.80 -18.49 42.84
N ARG A 656 -9.26 -17.56 42.00
CA ARG A 656 -10.39 -17.80 41.06
C ARG A 656 -10.25 -17.02 39.75
N LEU A 657 -9.91 -17.69 38.65
CA LEU A 657 -10.52 -17.29 37.37
C LEU A 657 -12.01 -17.64 37.48
N ALA A 658 -12.84 -16.69 37.93
CA ALA A 658 -14.26 -16.78 37.64
C ALA A 658 -14.41 -16.70 36.11
N PRO A 659 -15.28 -17.51 35.49
CA PRO A 659 -15.72 -17.23 34.13
C PRO A 659 -16.30 -15.82 34.03
#